data_AF-A0A8H6ZN01-F1
#
_entry.id   AF-A0A8H6ZN01-F1
#
_cell.length_a   1.000
_cell.length_b   1.000
_cell.length_c   1.000
_cell.angle_alpha   90.00
_cell.angle_beta   90.00
_cell.angle_gamma   90.00
#
_symmetry.space_group_name_H-M   'P 1'
#
loop_
_entity.id
_entity.type
_entity.pdbx_description
1 polymer ?
#
loop_
_entity_poly.entity_id
_entity_poly.type
_entity_poly.pdbx_seq_one_letter_code
_entity_poly.pdbx_strand_id
1 'polypeptide(L)'
;MPVSRGRRANALTVTRQKQETRRLVADSELSPRKLLLMKQMAILESRAAKFEAENASLKENNDLLVSRADELARRLHNKSRQATRARVSADQLRADLNRSKHGRVVQAGRLDRRKTNGIEKALKEARVGVTKRWMKGKGVSPENIDPVIHTVGHGLGLQVQDHISARQIGRVMEEAGIASDIQVAREINASKAITISGDGTKVRHIDYEAKHVTFRDARTGRPITRILDITSAPDHTSEAQLAGWHDVLVRGLVKTYNASPLGQANPIDEDEFITFIKGLGTDHANDQKKLARLINEWTTNARKIMLGKQYLSSTALERLLPTIAEFNNRKIAAAGGLEAWTALPEEEKVLRDLNVCRELWQYFGETEWKDLTPEERFEAEALVWCGCCMHKEMNSVKGGVKAAKLFWESIGGPAPVKLMNKANDAAVKKSPQGSAVAENALEASEGGGVKLTSLLGALLNHKDDKRGQQDTFKLYFEDVLGYSVSCPDTSNTRFQSHCDCAIFIILYLPQLLFMSHIMYSKGKIGLNHLEANVLKGLQDVPTLTELVVLALYANSVSYPYMRVARATGDRKKNALDLGSFHAKVIQFCESIAENTDLVLAPDATYKAGTLDGQQWEHPDVFYAIQRLAPTLPNLSGCLKAFMTGAADTWKRFGEEYHEDGVIARLSASARAKIYINPTNDHNEGALGRLRRAVREAARLSLSAHNVKSKYSINDTRDFLCSPEVTDAFRRWLRGEARRRIDSGRDRKRRLELMEHEKVVVAEKQEAETKRKVRAAEILAELQSLKPLLDADEIAANHKKITVTEIVKNINWHRQFVEVGTIPQKTVISKMGREDKVTQLITAVHRYNREIFPRLQMLALAAMTAGVSGEEAGEGIPIVESWDAEEEALEEDMLDDYE
;
A
#
# COMPACT_ATOMS: atom_id res chain seq x y z
N MET A 1 -16.50 19.86 -89.99
CA MET A 1 -17.63 20.60 -90.62
C MET A 1 -18.36 19.66 -91.58
N PRO A 2 -19.65 19.82 -92.02
CA PRO A 2 -20.80 20.69 -91.62
C PRO A 2 -22.16 19.88 -91.43
N VAL A 3 -23.19 20.34 -90.69
CA VAL A 3 -24.50 21.05 -91.02
C VAL A 3 -25.80 20.23 -91.34
N SER A 4 -26.84 20.53 -90.54
CA SER A 4 -28.33 20.58 -90.74
C SER A 4 -29.26 19.34 -90.73
N ARG A 5 -30.31 19.44 -89.87
CA ARG A 5 -31.74 19.11 -90.15
C ARG A 5 -32.63 19.63 -89.01
N GLY A 6 -33.57 20.52 -89.33
CA GLY A 6 -34.59 21.06 -88.40
C GLY A 6 -36.01 20.89 -88.96
N ARG A 7 -37.00 20.89 -88.05
CA ARG A 7 -38.46 20.66 -88.22
C ARG A 7 -38.96 19.25 -87.84
N ARG A 8 -39.05 19.00 -86.53
CA ARG A 8 -39.91 17.97 -85.90
C ARG A 8 -40.37 18.35 -84.48
N ALA A 9 -40.54 19.66 -84.21
CA ALA A 9 -40.81 20.16 -82.86
C ALA A 9 -42.31 20.31 -82.49
N ASN A 10 -43.26 20.13 -83.42
CA ASN A 10 -44.70 20.32 -83.13
C ASN A 10 -45.49 19.05 -82.74
N ALA A 11 -44.84 17.88 -82.68
CA ALA A 11 -45.50 16.64 -82.24
C ALA A 11 -45.15 16.24 -80.78
N LEU A 12 -44.18 16.91 -80.15
CA LEU A 12 -43.74 16.65 -78.78
C LEU A 12 -44.50 17.46 -77.72
N THR A 13 -45.22 18.50 -78.13
CA THR A 13 -45.89 19.43 -77.19
C THR A 13 -47.27 18.92 -76.75
N VAL A 14 -48.01 18.23 -77.62
CA VAL A 14 -49.36 17.71 -77.30
C VAL A 14 -49.32 16.42 -76.45
N THR A 15 -48.27 15.61 -76.60
CA THR A 15 -48.06 14.38 -75.82
C THR A 15 -47.59 14.69 -74.39
N ARG A 16 -46.86 15.79 -74.21
CA ARG A 16 -46.37 16.24 -72.90
C ARG A 16 -47.49 16.81 -72.02
N GLN A 17 -48.42 17.59 -72.58
CA GLN A 17 -49.58 18.11 -71.84
C GLN A 17 -50.54 17.00 -71.40
N LYS A 18 -50.75 15.94 -72.20
CA LYS A 18 -51.57 14.78 -71.79
C LYS A 18 -50.89 13.90 -70.73
N GLN A 19 -49.55 13.87 -70.66
CA GLN A 19 -48.81 13.19 -69.58
C GLN A 19 -48.71 14.04 -68.30
N GLU A 20 -48.66 15.37 -68.39
CA GLU A 20 -48.72 16.27 -67.23
C GLU A 20 -50.09 16.29 -66.57
N THR A 21 -51.18 16.26 -67.35
CA THR A 21 -52.54 16.22 -66.78
C THR A 21 -52.85 14.87 -66.11
N ARG A 22 -52.24 13.77 -66.57
CA ARG A 22 -52.35 12.45 -65.89
C ARG A 22 -51.44 12.30 -64.67
N ARG A 23 -50.32 13.04 -64.58
CA ARG A 23 -49.51 13.15 -63.35
C ARG A 23 -50.19 14.02 -62.28
N LEU A 24 -50.87 15.09 -62.69
CA LEU A 24 -51.57 15.99 -61.76
C LEU A 24 -52.86 15.40 -61.14
N VAL A 25 -53.43 14.34 -61.73
CA VAL A 25 -54.60 13.62 -61.17
C VAL A 25 -54.18 12.41 -60.30
N ALA A 26 -52.91 12.01 -60.32
CA ALA A 26 -52.39 10.93 -59.47
C ALA A 26 -51.77 11.44 -58.15
N ASP A 27 -51.47 12.74 -58.03
CA ASP A 27 -50.96 13.37 -56.81
C ASP A 27 -52.03 14.12 -55.99
N SER A 28 -53.29 14.14 -56.43
CA SER A 28 -54.38 14.84 -55.73
C SER A 28 -55.14 14.00 -54.69
N GLU A 29 -54.74 12.74 -54.44
CA GLU A 29 -55.27 11.94 -53.34
C GLU A 29 -54.15 11.54 -52.36
N LEU A 30 -53.53 12.56 -51.76
CA LEU A 30 -52.78 12.39 -50.52
C LEU A 30 -53.75 11.82 -49.46
N SER A 31 -53.61 10.53 -49.17
CA SER A 31 -54.31 9.85 -48.06
C SER A 31 -54.42 10.79 -46.85
N PRO A 32 -55.59 10.90 -46.20
CA PRO A 32 -55.78 11.78 -45.04
C PRO A 32 -54.68 11.62 -43.98
N ARG A 33 -54.11 10.42 -43.86
CA ARG A 33 -53.00 10.09 -42.95
C ARG A 33 -51.69 10.79 -43.31
N LYS A 34 -51.36 10.94 -44.60
CA LYS A 34 -50.12 11.58 -45.07
C LYS A 34 -50.24 13.11 -44.98
N LEU A 35 -51.41 13.68 -45.25
CA LEU A 35 -51.70 15.09 -45.01
C LEU A 35 -51.65 15.44 -43.51
N LEU A 36 -52.15 14.55 -42.66
CA LEU A 36 -52.06 14.68 -41.20
C LEU A 36 -50.61 14.61 -40.71
N LEU A 37 -49.80 13.68 -41.26
CA LEU A 37 -48.38 13.56 -40.91
C LEU A 37 -47.58 14.80 -41.32
N MET A 38 -47.82 15.34 -42.51
CA MET A 38 -47.15 16.57 -42.97
C MET A 38 -47.56 17.79 -42.14
N LYS A 39 -48.84 17.89 -41.74
CA LYS A 39 -49.28 18.92 -40.78
C LYS A 39 -48.61 18.75 -39.42
N GLN A 40 -48.48 17.53 -38.93
CA GLN A 40 -47.78 17.24 -37.67
C GLN A 40 -46.28 17.55 -37.74
N MET A 41 -45.61 17.21 -38.85
CA MET A 41 -44.20 17.55 -39.07
C MET A 41 -43.98 19.06 -39.15
N ALA A 42 -44.82 19.79 -39.90
CA ALA A 42 -44.73 21.26 -39.95
C ALA A 42 -44.96 21.91 -38.58
N ILE A 43 -45.86 21.36 -37.76
CA ILE A 43 -46.08 21.81 -36.37
C ILE A 43 -44.86 21.49 -35.50
N LEU A 44 -44.23 20.32 -35.66
CA LEU A 44 -43.03 19.94 -34.91
C LEU A 44 -41.81 20.76 -35.30
N GLU A 45 -41.61 21.05 -36.58
CA GLU A 45 -40.53 21.92 -37.08
C GLU A 45 -40.72 23.36 -36.59
N SER A 46 -41.95 23.87 -36.64
CA SER A 46 -42.28 25.19 -36.08
C SER A 46 -42.04 25.24 -34.56
N ARG A 47 -42.35 24.16 -33.82
CA ARG A 47 -42.06 24.06 -32.39
C ARG A 47 -40.57 23.93 -32.11
N ALA A 48 -39.82 23.18 -32.91
CA ALA A 48 -38.38 23.04 -32.78
C ALA A 48 -37.67 24.38 -33.01
N ALA A 49 -38.03 25.11 -34.06
CA ALA A 49 -37.50 26.45 -34.32
C ALA A 49 -37.84 27.43 -33.18
N LYS A 50 -39.04 27.33 -32.60
CA LYS A 50 -39.42 28.15 -31.44
C LYS A 50 -38.63 27.78 -30.18
N PHE A 51 -38.39 26.49 -29.94
CA PHE A 51 -37.56 26.00 -28.84
C PHE A 51 -36.09 26.42 -28.99
N GLU A 52 -35.54 26.39 -30.21
CA GLU A 52 -34.17 26.85 -30.47
C GLU A 52 -34.04 28.36 -30.24
N ALA A 53 -35.03 29.16 -30.66
CA ALA A 53 -35.07 30.59 -30.38
C ALA A 53 -35.19 30.89 -28.87
N GLU A 54 -36.02 30.15 -28.14
CA GLU A 54 -36.11 30.26 -26.67
C GLU A 54 -34.80 29.84 -25.98
N ASN A 55 -34.14 28.77 -26.45
CA ASN A 55 -32.85 28.34 -25.91
C ASN A 55 -31.74 29.36 -26.17
N ALA A 56 -31.71 29.97 -27.35
CA ALA A 56 -30.76 31.04 -27.67
C ALA A 56 -30.98 32.25 -26.75
N SER A 57 -32.24 32.66 -26.53
CA SER A 57 -32.58 33.75 -25.61
C SER A 57 -32.26 33.41 -24.14
N LEU A 58 -32.49 32.17 -23.71
CA LEU A 58 -32.11 31.72 -22.37
C LEU A 58 -30.60 31.70 -22.17
N LYS A 59 -29.84 31.32 -23.19
CA LYS A 59 -28.37 31.32 -23.14
C LYS A 59 -27.82 32.74 -23.03
N GLU A 60 -28.35 33.68 -23.82
CA GLU A 60 -27.99 35.10 -23.73
C GLU A 60 -28.35 35.71 -22.38
N ASN A 61 -29.53 35.39 -21.83
CA ASN A 61 -29.93 35.81 -20.49
C ASN A 61 -29.03 35.21 -19.40
N ASN A 62 -28.59 33.96 -19.56
CA ASN A 62 -27.69 33.31 -18.61
C ASN A 62 -26.29 33.94 -18.65
N ASP A 63 -25.76 34.23 -19.84
CA ASP A 63 -24.48 34.93 -20.01
C ASP A 63 -24.54 36.34 -19.40
N LEU A 64 -25.67 37.05 -19.55
CA LEU A 64 -25.92 38.34 -18.92
C LEU A 64 -25.97 38.23 -17.38
N LEU A 65 -26.62 37.18 -16.86
CA LEU A 65 -26.71 36.92 -15.42
C LEU A 65 -25.34 36.56 -14.83
N VAL A 66 -24.53 35.76 -15.53
CA VAL A 66 -23.16 35.42 -15.13
C VAL A 66 -22.29 36.68 -15.11
N SER A 67 -22.35 37.51 -16.15
CA SER A 67 -21.62 38.79 -16.19
C SER A 67 -22.03 39.73 -15.05
N ARG A 68 -23.34 39.79 -14.74
CA ARG A 68 -23.87 40.60 -13.64
C ARG A 68 -23.49 40.04 -12.27
N ALA A 69 -23.40 38.72 -12.13
CA ALA A 69 -22.92 38.05 -10.94
C ALA A 69 -21.43 38.32 -10.71
N ASP A 70 -20.60 38.28 -11.77
CA ASP A 70 -19.18 38.64 -11.71
C ASP A 70 -18.97 40.12 -11.38
N GLU A 71 -19.81 41.00 -11.91
CA GLU A 71 -19.79 42.42 -11.55
C GLU A 71 -20.20 42.63 -10.07
N LEU A 72 -21.25 41.94 -9.60
CA LEU A 72 -21.65 41.96 -8.20
C LEU A 72 -20.58 41.38 -7.27
N ALA A 73 -19.92 40.29 -7.67
CA ALA A 73 -18.81 39.69 -6.95
C ALA A 73 -17.62 40.65 -6.87
N ARG A 74 -17.26 41.33 -7.97
CA ARG A 74 -16.23 42.38 -7.99
C ARG A 74 -16.62 43.57 -7.11
N ARG A 75 -17.87 44.02 -7.15
CA ARG A 75 -18.40 45.09 -6.28
C ARG A 75 -18.39 44.67 -4.81
N LEU A 76 -18.75 43.44 -4.48
CA LEU A 76 -18.68 42.88 -3.13
C LEU A 76 -17.23 42.75 -2.66
N HIS A 77 -16.32 42.31 -3.51
CA HIS A 77 -14.90 42.24 -3.21
C HIS A 77 -14.31 43.63 -2.96
N ASN A 78 -14.67 44.61 -3.80
CA ASN A 78 -14.23 46.00 -3.64
C ASN A 78 -14.85 46.67 -2.41
N LYS A 79 -16.14 46.44 -2.13
CA LYS A 79 -16.80 46.88 -0.89
C LYS A 79 -16.21 46.19 0.34
N SER A 80 -15.84 44.92 0.25
CA SER A 80 -15.16 44.19 1.32
C SER A 80 -13.76 44.75 1.56
N ARG A 81 -12.99 45.08 0.50
CA ARG A 81 -11.71 45.77 0.60
C ARG A 81 -11.86 47.20 1.15
N GLN A 82 -12.88 47.95 0.74
CA GLN A 82 -13.19 49.27 1.31
C GLN A 82 -13.62 49.16 2.77
N ALA A 83 -14.47 48.21 3.13
CA ALA A 83 -14.88 47.95 4.51
C ALA A 83 -13.71 47.48 5.37
N THR A 84 -12.78 46.70 4.81
CA THR A 84 -11.55 46.28 5.48
C THR A 84 -10.61 47.46 5.65
N ARG A 85 -10.42 48.33 4.64
CA ARG A 85 -9.63 49.56 4.75
C ARG A 85 -10.26 50.56 5.72
N ALA A 86 -11.58 50.71 5.71
CA ALA A 86 -12.31 51.54 6.65
C ALA A 86 -12.27 50.96 8.07
N ARG A 87 -12.29 49.62 8.23
CA ARG A 87 -12.05 48.96 9.52
C ARG A 87 -10.63 49.17 10.01
N VAL A 88 -9.62 48.97 9.16
CA VAL A 88 -8.22 49.21 9.52
C VAL A 88 -7.99 50.68 9.87
N SER A 89 -8.58 51.61 9.10
CA SER A 89 -8.51 53.05 9.39
C SER A 89 -9.29 53.42 10.66
N ALA A 90 -10.47 52.83 10.90
CA ALA A 90 -11.24 53.02 12.12
C ALA A 90 -10.60 52.35 13.34
N ASP A 91 -9.88 51.24 13.15
CA ASP A 91 -9.13 50.53 14.18
C ASP A 91 -7.82 51.26 14.49
N GLN A 92 -7.19 51.90 13.50
CA GLN A 92 -6.07 52.83 13.70
C GLN A 92 -6.54 54.11 14.40
N LEU A 93 -7.64 54.73 13.95
CA LEU A 93 -8.25 55.86 14.64
C LEU A 93 -8.73 55.47 16.05
N ARG A 94 -9.27 54.27 16.27
CA ARG A 94 -9.60 53.75 17.60
C ARG A 94 -8.36 53.45 18.42
N ALA A 95 -7.29 52.94 17.83
CA ALA A 95 -6.02 52.68 18.53
C ALA A 95 -5.34 54.00 18.93
N ASP A 96 -5.46 55.04 18.11
CA ASP A 96 -4.91 56.37 18.39
C ASP A 96 -5.81 57.14 19.37
N LEU A 97 -7.14 57.01 19.27
CA LEU A 97 -8.09 57.52 20.26
C LEU A 97 -7.96 56.75 21.60
N ASN A 98 -7.69 55.44 21.57
CA ASN A 98 -7.45 54.63 22.75
C ASN A 98 -6.08 54.90 23.35
N ARG A 99 -5.03 55.22 22.57
CA ARG A 99 -3.75 55.74 23.07
C ARG A 99 -3.92 57.12 23.70
N SER A 100 -4.71 57.99 23.09
CA SER A 100 -5.08 59.30 23.63
C SER A 100 -5.93 59.22 24.91
N LYS A 101 -6.84 58.22 25.01
CA LYS A 101 -7.67 57.96 26.20
C LYS A 101 -6.95 57.14 27.29
N HIS A 102 -6.07 56.19 26.95
CA HIS A 102 -5.24 55.45 27.92
C HIS A 102 -4.10 56.30 28.48
N GLY A 103 -3.60 57.29 27.74
CA GLY A 103 -2.62 58.27 28.24
C GLY A 103 -3.18 59.27 29.26
N ARG A 104 -4.50 59.33 29.47
CA ARG A 104 -5.15 60.28 30.40
C ARG A 104 -6.13 59.66 31.41
N VAL A 105 -6.44 58.36 31.37
CA VAL A 105 -7.43 57.72 32.28
C VAL A 105 -6.92 56.44 32.97
N VAL A 106 -5.63 56.08 32.83
CA VAL A 106 -5.01 54.91 33.53
C VAL A 106 -4.29 55.30 34.83
N GLN A 107 -4.43 56.55 35.29
CA GLN A 107 -4.21 56.89 36.71
C GLN A 107 -5.57 57.04 37.39
N ALA A 108 -5.83 56.17 38.37
CA ALA A 108 -6.98 56.14 39.28
C ALA A 108 -8.30 55.55 38.72
N GLY A 109 -8.57 54.29 39.05
CA GLY A 109 -9.96 53.83 39.26
C GLY A 109 -10.49 52.72 38.38
N ARG A 110 -9.91 51.51 38.42
CA ARG A 110 -10.67 50.24 38.25
C ARG A 110 -9.87 49.01 38.64
N LEU A 111 -9.34 49.07 39.86
CA LEU A 111 -8.79 47.92 40.56
C LEU A 111 -9.86 47.42 41.53
N ASP A 112 -11.06 47.06 41.06
CA ASP A 112 -11.95 46.23 41.87
C ASP A 112 -13.11 45.57 41.09
N ARG A 113 -13.36 44.28 41.39
CA ARG A 113 -14.57 43.48 41.10
C ARG A 113 -14.91 43.03 39.66
N ARG A 114 -13.98 42.37 38.96
CA ARG A 114 -14.30 41.30 37.96
C ARG A 114 -13.29 40.14 38.02
N LYS A 115 -13.08 39.56 39.20
CA LYS A 115 -12.24 38.37 39.39
C LYS A 115 -13.14 37.14 39.55
N THR A 116 -13.14 36.26 38.54
CA THR A 116 -13.04 34.77 38.59
C THR A 116 -13.62 34.11 37.33
N ASN A 117 -14.85 34.41 36.91
CA ASN A 117 -15.51 33.63 35.83
C ASN A 117 -15.00 33.92 34.39
N GLY A 118 -14.53 35.14 34.11
CA GLY A 118 -14.01 35.51 32.78
C GLY A 118 -12.60 34.96 32.48
N ILE A 119 -11.77 34.82 33.51
CA ILE A 119 -10.40 34.32 33.40
C ILE A 119 -10.39 32.80 33.16
N GLU A 120 -11.30 32.07 33.80
CA GLU A 120 -11.40 30.62 33.63
C GLU A 120 -11.91 30.22 32.23
N LYS A 121 -12.88 30.97 31.69
CA LYS A 121 -13.34 30.81 30.30
C LYS A 121 -12.24 31.17 29.29
N ALA A 122 -11.53 32.27 29.51
CA ALA A 122 -10.41 32.69 28.67
C ALA A 122 -9.23 31.70 28.74
N LEU A 123 -8.93 31.11 29.90
CA LEU A 123 -7.93 30.05 30.05
C LEU A 123 -8.37 28.73 29.40
N LYS A 124 -9.66 28.36 29.48
CA LYS A 124 -10.23 27.19 28.78
C LYS A 124 -10.13 27.35 27.26
N GLU A 125 -10.51 28.51 26.72
CA GLU A 125 -10.43 28.82 25.29
C GLU A 125 -8.98 29.02 24.81
N ALA A 126 -8.12 29.63 25.63
CA ALA A 126 -6.69 29.75 25.36
C ALA A 126 -6.04 28.37 25.34
N ARG A 127 -6.26 27.50 26.34
CA ARG A 127 -5.65 26.16 26.40
C ARG A 127 -6.04 25.30 25.19
N VAL A 128 -7.29 25.36 24.73
CA VAL A 128 -7.72 24.71 23.49
C VAL A 128 -7.10 25.37 22.24
N GLY A 129 -7.08 26.70 22.17
CA GLY A 129 -6.53 27.46 21.03
C GLY A 129 -5.00 27.33 20.90
N VAL A 130 -4.35 27.11 22.02
CA VAL A 130 -2.91 26.96 22.17
C VAL A 130 -2.53 25.50 21.83
N THR A 131 -3.24 24.48 22.32
CA THR A 131 -3.13 23.09 21.80
C THR A 131 -3.37 23.03 20.29
N LYS A 132 -4.30 23.81 19.73
CA LYS A 132 -4.53 23.88 18.28
C LYS A 132 -3.32 24.39 17.48
N ARG A 133 -2.67 25.48 17.90
CA ARG A 133 -1.48 26.01 17.20
C ARG A 133 -0.25 25.14 17.42
N TRP A 134 -0.14 24.50 18.59
CA TRP A 134 0.96 23.60 18.93
C TRP A 134 0.90 22.26 18.20
N MET A 135 -0.27 21.63 18.14
CA MET A 135 -0.46 20.33 17.50
C MET A 135 -0.43 20.41 15.97
N LYS A 136 -0.70 21.59 15.39
CA LYS A 136 -0.51 21.89 13.96
C LYS A 136 0.83 22.57 13.63
N GLY A 137 1.63 22.95 14.64
CA GLY A 137 2.84 23.75 14.46
C GLY A 137 3.98 22.94 13.85
N LYS A 138 4.50 23.39 12.71
CA LYS A 138 5.72 22.85 12.09
C LYS A 138 6.93 23.17 12.99
N GLY A 139 7.51 22.16 13.62
CA GLY A 139 8.91 22.18 14.07
C GLY A 139 9.29 22.78 15.44
N VAL A 140 8.36 23.23 16.30
CA VAL A 140 8.74 23.76 17.63
C VAL A 140 8.81 22.63 18.66
N SER A 141 9.99 22.43 19.26
CA SER A 141 10.18 21.42 20.32
C SER A 141 9.52 21.87 21.64
N PRO A 142 9.09 20.93 22.52
CA PRO A 142 8.44 21.28 23.80
C PRO A 142 9.23 22.28 24.66
N GLU A 143 10.55 22.25 24.61
CA GLU A 143 11.44 23.15 25.37
C GLU A 143 11.38 24.59 24.85
N ASN A 144 11.08 24.77 23.56
CA ASN A 144 11.08 26.07 22.89
C ASN A 144 9.69 26.72 22.84
N ILE A 145 8.65 26.02 23.29
CA ILE A 145 7.28 26.53 23.22
C ILE A 145 7.06 27.75 24.12
N ASP A 146 7.55 27.70 25.35
CA ASP A 146 7.43 28.82 26.30
C ASP A 146 8.14 30.07 25.77
N PRO A 147 9.43 30.01 25.36
CA PRO A 147 10.10 31.13 24.69
C PRO A 147 9.34 31.70 23.49
N VAL A 148 8.76 30.86 22.64
CA VAL A 148 7.97 31.31 21.48
C VAL A 148 6.72 32.07 21.91
N ILE A 149 6.01 31.63 22.95
CA ILE A 149 4.81 32.32 23.46
C ILE A 149 5.19 33.68 24.02
N HIS A 150 6.25 33.76 24.82
CA HIS A 150 6.74 35.03 25.35
C HIS A 150 7.22 35.97 24.23
N THR A 151 7.92 35.45 23.22
CA THR A 151 8.40 36.23 22.06
C THR A 151 7.24 36.79 21.23
N VAL A 152 6.26 35.95 20.89
CA VAL A 152 5.07 36.37 20.14
C VAL A 152 4.21 37.32 20.98
N GLY A 153 4.04 37.05 22.28
CA GLY A 153 3.34 37.92 23.21
C GLY A 153 3.95 39.31 23.27
N HIS A 154 5.27 39.38 23.47
CA HIS A 154 6.02 40.63 23.45
C HIS A 154 5.87 41.38 22.11
N GLY A 155 5.99 40.67 20.98
CA GLY A 155 5.77 41.25 19.64
C GLY A 155 4.36 41.80 19.43
N LEU A 156 3.36 41.30 20.16
CA LEU A 156 1.98 41.78 20.16
C LEU A 156 1.70 42.83 21.25
N GLY A 157 2.70 43.25 22.03
CA GLY A 157 2.55 44.17 23.15
C GLY A 157 1.84 43.56 24.37
N LEU A 158 1.81 42.23 24.47
CA LEU A 158 1.22 41.50 25.59
C LEU A 158 2.32 41.06 26.57
N GLN A 159 2.14 41.34 27.86
CA GLN A 159 3.01 40.82 28.91
C GLN A 159 2.49 39.44 29.36
N VAL A 160 3.16 38.37 28.92
CA VAL A 160 2.90 37.01 29.40
C VAL A 160 3.57 36.84 30.76
N GLN A 161 2.80 36.62 31.83
CA GLN A 161 3.30 36.57 33.22
C GLN A 161 3.76 35.17 33.65
N ASP A 162 3.09 34.13 33.18
CA ASP A 162 3.33 32.75 33.61
C ASP A 162 4.18 31.99 32.59
N HIS A 163 4.94 31.02 33.10
CA HIS A 163 5.75 30.10 32.30
C HIS A 163 5.13 28.70 32.23
N ILE A 164 5.33 28.00 31.11
CA ILE A 164 4.96 26.60 30.93
C ILE A 164 6.20 25.72 30.71
N SER A 165 6.39 24.71 31.55
CA SER A 165 7.51 23.78 31.39
C SER A 165 7.27 22.74 30.29
N ALA A 166 8.36 22.21 29.71
CA ALA A 166 8.31 21.09 28.76
C ALA A 166 7.54 19.87 29.31
N ARG A 167 7.67 19.58 30.61
CA ARG A 167 6.90 18.51 31.28
C ARG A 167 5.40 18.80 31.28
N GLN A 168 5.02 20.06 31.53
CA GLN A 168 3.61 20.46 31.50
C GLN A 168 3.02 20.40 30.08
N ILE A 169 3.83 20.74 29.07
CA ILE A 169 3.45 20.56 27.66
C ILE A 169 3.23 19.09 27.33
N GLY A 170 4.15 18.20 27.72
CA GLY A 170 3.99 16.75 27.52
C GLY A 170 2.70 16.21 28.15
N ARG A 171 2.33 16.71 29.34
CA ARG A 171 1.05 16.37 29.99
C ARG A 171 -0.16 16.85 29.20
N VAL A 172 -0.14 18.08 28.67
CA VAL A 172 -1.24 18.61 27.84
C VAL A 172 -1.38 17.82 26.54
N MET A 173 -0.26 17.38 25.96
CA MET A 173 -0.28 16.48 24.80
C MET A 173 -0.93 15.14 25.15
N GLU A 174 -0.50 14.49 26.24
CA GLU A 174 -1.08 13.20 26.66
C GLU A 174 -2.58 13.33 26.98
N GLU A 175 -3.02 14.42 27.60
CA GLU A 175 -4.46 14.74 27.79
C GLU A 175 -5.22 14.69 26.46
N ALA A 176 -4.65 15.24 25.38
CA ALA A 176 -5.24 15.23 24.05
C ALA A 176 -5.26 13.83 23.41
N GLY A 177 -4.22 13.01 23.63
CA GLY A 177 -4.19 11.61 23.21
C GLY A 177 -5.29 10.78 23.87
N ILE A 178 -5.39 10.86 25.20
CA ILE A 178 -6.44 10.18 25.98
C ILE A 178 -7.83 10.63 25.53
N ALA A 179 -8.03 11.93 25.32
CA ALA A 179 -9.30 12.46 24.83
C ALA A 179 -9.67 11.90 23.46
N SER A 180 -8.70 11.72 22.55
CA SER A 180 -8.92 11.08 21.26
C SER A 180 -9.33 9.61 21.43
N ASP A 181 -8.69 8.86 22.33
CA ASP A 181 -9.04 7.45 22.56
C ASP A 181 -10.50 7.32 23.04
N ILE A 182 -10.90 8.19 23.98
CA ILE A 182 -12.28 8.22 24.53
C ILE A 182 -13.29 8.63 23.46
N GLN A 183 -12.96 9.63 22.65
CA GLN A 183 -13.80 10.07 21.53
C GLN A 183 -14.06 8.90 20.57
N VAL A 184 -13.01 8.23 20.11
CA VAL A 184 -13.11 7.15 19.13
C VAL A 184 -13.89 5.97 19.71
N ALA A 185 -13.62 5.57 20.96
CA ALA A 185 -14.38 4.51 21.63
C ALA A 185 -15.89 4.79 21.64
N ARG A 186 -16.27 6.04 21.93
CA ARG A 186 -17.66 6.48 21.93
C ARG A 186 -18.28 6.51 20.54
N GLU A 187 -17.55 7.04 19.55
CA GLU A 187 -18.02 7.09 18.16
C GLU A 187 -18.28 5.68 17.62
N ILE A 188 -17.40 4.72 17.92
CA ILE A 188 -17.57 3.30 17.60
C ILE A 188 -18.78 2.70 18.32
N ASN A 189 -18.93 2.95 19.63
CA ASN A 189 -20.07 2.42 20.38
C ASN A 189 -21.41 2.99 19.86
N ALA A 190 -21.41 4.22 19.34
CA ALA A 190 -22.59 4.80 18.71
C ALA A 190 -22.87 4.21 17.31
N SER A 191 -21.84 3.83 16.54
CA SER A 191 -22.03 3.25 15.21
C SER A 191 -22.43 1.76 15.26
N LYS A 192 -22.01 1.03 16.29
CA LYS A 192 -22.21 -0.43 16.48
C LYS A 192 -21.69 -1.31 15.32
N ALA A 193 -20.97 -0.72 14.38
CA ALA A 193 -20.38 -1.37 13.23
C ALA A 193 -19.15 -0.58 12.78
N ILE A 194 -18.03 -1.28 12.61
CA ILE A 194 -16.74 -0.73 12.22
C ILE A 194 -16.05 -1.65 11.21
N THR A 195 -15.19 -1.04 10.42
CA THR A 195 -14.17 -1.71 9.61
C THR A 195 -12.81 -1.28 10.14
N ILE A 196 -11.92 -2.24 10.35
CA ILE A 196 -10.53 -1.97 10.73
C ILE A 196 -9.62 -2.08 9.52
N SER A 197 -8.52 -1.35 9.53
CA SER A 197 -7.52 -1.40 8.46
C SER A 197 -6.13 -1.13 9.01
N GLY A 198 -5.17 -1.96 8.61
CA GLY A 198 -3.78 -1.88 9.05
C GLY A 198 -2.80 -1.89 7.88
N ASP A 199 -1.61 -1.38 8.14
CA ASP A 199 -0.46 -1.48 7.23
C ASP A 199 0.85 -1.48 8.01
N GLY A 200 1.84 -2.21 7.51
CA GLY A 200 3.15 -2.35 8.12
C GLY A 200 4.26 -1.73 7.28
N THR A 201 5.29 -1.16 7.92
CA THR A 201 6.56 -0.82 7.26
C THR A 201 7.71 -0.92 8.24
N LYS A 202 8.90 -1.22 7.71
CA LYS A 202 10.16 -1.07 8.46
C LYS A 202 10.63 0.38 8.45
N VAL A 203 11.06 0.89 9.59
CA VAL A 203 11.80 2.15 9.71
C VAL A 203 13.03 1.89 10.57
N ARG A 204 14.22 1.90 9.95
CA ARG A 204 15.52 1.62 10.62
C ARG A 204 15.49 0.29 11.40
N HIS A 205 15.12 -0.79 10.70
CA HIS A 205 15.00 -2.16 11.25
C HIS A 205 13.97 -2.36 12.37
N ILE A 206 13.11 -1.37 12.63
CA ILE A 206 11.98 -1.52 13.56
C ILE A 206 10.70 -1.58 12.73
N ASP A 207 9.88 -2.59 13.04
CA ASP A 207 8.57 -2.80 12.43
C ASP A 207 7.54 -1.86 13.03
N TYR A 208 6.87 -1.07 12.17
CA TYR A 208 5.80 -0.17 12.54
C TYR A 208 4.52 -0.51 11.79
N GLU A 209 3.40 -0.45 12.50
CA GLU A 209 2.08 -0.74 11.99
C GLU A 209 1.15 0.43 12.25
N ALA A 210 0.62 1.05 11.19
CA ALA A 210 -0.45 2.03 11.31
C ALA A 210 -1.80 1.31 11.39
N LYS A 211 -2.70 1.81 12.25
CA LYS A 211 -4.05 1.25 12.44
C LYS A 211 -5.10 2.34 12.32
N HIS A 212 -6.12 2.10 11.50
CA HIS A 212 -7.28 2.96 11.35
C HIS A 212 -8.58 2.17 11.56
N VAL A 213 -9.63 2.90 11.91
CA VAL A 213 -11.00 2.41 11.96
C VAL A 213 -11.88 3.28 11.07
N THR A 214 -12.82 2.66 10.37
CA THR A 214 -13.83 3.34 9.57
C THR A 214 -15.21 2.90 9.99
N PHE A 215 -16.12 3.85 10.17
CA PHE A 215 -17.50 3.60 10.55
C PHE A 215 -18.42 4.64 9.93
N ARG A 216 -19.72 4.36 9.92
CA ARG A 216 -20.71 5.35 9.52
C ARG A 216 -21.07 6.20 10.72
N ASP A 217 -20.97 7.51 10.54
CA ASP A 217 -21.39 8.49 11.54
C ASP A 217 -22.88 8.32 11.85
N ALA A 218 -23.22 8.14 13.14
CA ALA A 218 -24.59 7.89 13.55
C ALA A 218 -25.55 9.06 13.24
N ARG A 219 -25.02 10.29 13.09
CA ARG A 219 -25.83 11.49 12.78
C ARG A 219 -26.05 11.70 11.29
N THR A 220 -25.03 11.48 10.47
CA THR A 220 -25.03 11.84 9.05
C THR A 220 -25.05 10.64 8.11
N GLY A 221 -24.78 9.42 8.61
CA GLY A 221 -24.63 8.19 7.82
C GLY A 221 -23.36 8.15 6.95
N ARG A 222 -22.56 9.22 6.96
CA ARG A 222 -21.34 9.33 6.14
C ARG A 222 -20.21 8.49 6.74
N PRO A 223 -19.35 7.88 5.90
CA PRO A 223 -18.19 7.16 6.40
C PRO A 223 -17.15 8.13 6.98
N ILE A 224 -16.74 7.88 8.22
CA ILE A 224 -15.66 8.59 8.92
C ILE A 224 -14.54 7.58 9.17
N THR A 225 -13.30 7.98 8.84
CA THR A 225 -12.09 7.21 9.16
C THR A 225 -11.32 7.92 10.26
N ARG A 226 -11.01 7.21 11.34
CA ARG A 226 -10.21 7.68 12.48
C ARG A 226 -8.90 6.89 12.55
N ILE A 227 -7.81 7.58 12.89
CA ILE A 227 -6.53 6.92 13.21
C ILE A 227 -6.59 6.44 14.66
N LEU A 228 -6.08 5.24 14.93
CA LEU A 228 -5.99 4.69 16.28
C LEU A 228 -4.60 4.95 16.86
N ASP A 229 -3.60 4.21 16.39
CA ASP A 229 -2.21 4.39 16.79
C ASP A 229 -1.31 3.86 15.68
N ILE A 230 -0.06 4.35 15.66
CA ILE A 230 1.04 3.63 15.03
C ILE A 230 1.75 2.86 16.14
N THR A 231 1.78 1.53 16.04
CA THR A 231 2.47 0.66 16.99
C THR A 231 3.76 0.17 16.37
N SER A 232 4.82 -0.01 17.14
CA SER A 232 5.87 -0.96 16.77
C SER A 232 5.51 -2.38 17.24
N ALA A 233 5.79 -3.38 16.42
CA ALA A 233 5.65 -4.79 16.74
C ALA A 233 7.04 -5.45 16.80
N PRO A 234 7.22 -6.48 17.65
CA PRO A 234 8.45 -7.28 17.64
C PRO A 234 8.61 -8.11 16.35
N ASP A 235 7.49 -8.55 15.77
CA ASP A 235 7.42 -9.36 14.55
C ASP A 235 6.14 -9.04 13.73
N HIS A 236 6.15 -9.42 12.45
CA HIS A 236 5.03 -9.21 11.50
C HIS A 236 4.09 -10.43 11.38
N THR A 237 4.09 -11.35 12.35
CA THR A 237 3.20 -12.51 12.27
C THR A 237 1.73 -12.11 12.43
N SER A 238 0.81 -12.86 11.81
CA SER A 238 -0.62 -12.61 11.93
C SER A 238 -1.12 -12.65 13.39
N GLU A 239 -0.52 -13.49 14.21
CA GLU A 239 -0.78 -13.61 15.65
C GLU A 239 -0.34 -12.36 16.42
N ALA A 240 0.87 -11.85 16.14
CA ALA A 240 1.35 -10.62 16.74
C ALA A 240 0.51 -9.40 16.31
N GLN A 241 0.10 -9.36 15.04
CA GLN A 241 -0.82 -8.36 14.52
C GLN A 241 -2.18 -8.39 15.24
N LEU A 242 -2.75 -9.59 15.46
CA LEU A 242 -3.98 -9.75 16.23
C LEU A 242 -3.82 -9.26 17.67
N ALA A 243 -2.72 -9.62 18.33
CA ALA A 243 -2.41 -9.14 19.68
C ALA A 243 -2.30 -7.61 19.70
N GLY A 244 -1.67 -7.01 18.68
CA GLY A 244 -1.62 -5.56 18.49
C GLY A 244 -3.00 -4.92 18.32
N TRP A 245 -3.92 -5.55 17.59
CA TRP A 245 -5.32 -5.10 17.49
C TRP A 245 -6.06 -5.18 18.83
N HIS A 246 -5.89 -6.28 19.56
CA HIS A 246 -6.47 -6.44 20.90
C HIS A 246 -5.95 -5.37 21.88
N ASP A 247 -4.64 -5.11 21.87
CA ASP A 247 -4.02 -4.08 22.69
C ASP A 247 -4.55 -2.68 22.38
N VAL A 248 -4.74 -2.34 21.11
CA VAL A 248 -5.27 -1.02 20.72
C VAL A 248 -6.76 -0.90 21.03
N LEU A 249 -7.59 -1.85 20.59
CA LEU A 249 -9.05 -1.75 20.72
C LEU A 249 -9.53 -1.97 22.16
N VAL A 250 -9.08 -3.03 22.82
CA VAL A 250 -9.58 -3.39 24.16
C VAL A 250 -8.79 -2.65 25.23
N ARG A 251 -7.47 -2.88 25.28
CA ARG A 251 -6.64 -2.32 26.37
C ARG A 251 -6.43 -0.81 26.21
N GLY A 252 -6.37 -0.32 24.98
CA GLY A 252 -6.26 1.08 24.63
C GLY A 252 -7.59 1.80 24.74
N LEU A 253 -8.54 1.54 23.84
CA LEU A 253 -9.78 2.32 23.76
C LEU A 253 -10.78 1.98 24.87
N VAL A 254 -11.27 0.74 24.94
CA VAL A 254 -12.39 0.35 25.83
C VAL A 254 -12.03 0.59 27.31
N LYS A 255 -10.86 0.12 27.76
CA LYS A 255 -10.43 0.33 29.16
C LYS A 255 -10.24 1.80 29.51
N THR A 256 -9.70 2.61 28.59
CA THR A 256 -9.55 4.06 28.81
C THR A 256 -10.91 4.74 28.91
N TYR A 257 -11.84 4.37 28.04
CA TYR A 257 -13.19 4.91 28.05
C TYR A 257 -13.93 4.55 29.35
N ASN A 258 -13.95 3.26 29.73
CA ASN A 258 -14.63 2.77 30.94
C ASN A 258 -14.05 3.36 32.24
N ALA A 259 -12.75 3.66 32.26
CA ALA A 259 -12.11 4.32 33.40
C ALA A 259 -12.48 5.83 33.50
N SER A 260 -12.98 6.43 32.42
CA SER A 260 -13.34 7.85 32.37
C SER A 260 -14.71 8.12 33.00
N PRO A 261 -15.01 9.36 33.43
CA PRO A 261 -16.34 9.70 33.95
C PRO A 261 -17.49 9.42 32.96
N LEU A 262 -17.23 9.46 31.66
CA LEU A 262 -18.24 9.12 30.64
C LEU A 262 -18.51 7.61 30.61
N GLY A 263 -17.46 6.79 30.68
CA GLY A 263 -17.61 5.34 30.67
C GLY A 263 -18.08 4.76 32.01
N GLN A 264 -17.79 5.43 33.14
CA GLN A 264 -18.40 5.05 34.42
C GLN A 264 -19.93 5.25 34.40
N ALA A 265 -20.40 6.30 33.72
CA ALA A 265 -21.83 6.55 33.57
C ALA A 265 -22.50 5.63 32.54
N ASN A 266 -21.78 5.29 31.46
CA ASN A 266 -22.27 4.42 30.39
C ASN A 266 -21.15 3.50 29.91
N PRO A 267 -20.90 2.37 30.59
CA PRO A 267 -19.78 1.48 30.28
C PRO A 267 -20.00 0.74 28.96
N ILE A 268 -18.89 0.45 28.29
CA ILE A 268 -18.83 -0.39 27.09
C ILE A 268 -18.44 -1.80 27.52
N ASP A 269 -19.24 -2.80 27.13
CA ASP A 269 -18.87 -4.20 27.26
C ASP A 269 -17.76 -4.55 26.26
N GLU A 270 -16.67 -5.18 26.75
CA GLU A 270 -15.51 -5.51 25.92
C GLU A 270 -15.87 -6.46 24.77
N ASP A 271 -16.68 -7.50 25.05
CA ASP A 271 -17.05 -8.51 24.05
C ASP A 271 -18.02 -7.91 23.02
N GLU A 272 -19.01 -7.12 23.47
CA GLU A 272 -19.92 -6.39 22.59
C GLU A 272 -19.15 -5.50 21.61
N PHE A 273 -18.16 -4.76 22.11
CA PHE A 273 -17.34 -3.86 21.30
C PHE A 273 -16.60 -4.58 20.17
N ILE A 274 -16.10 -5.80 20.44
CA ILE A 274 -15.46 -6.63 19.42
C ILE A 274 -16.45 -7.10 18.36
N THR A 275 -17.71 -7.38 18.73
CA THR A 275 -18.74 -7.78 17.76
C THR A 275 -19.03 -6.73 16.68
N PHE A 276 -18.70 -5.45 16.96
CA PHE A 276 -18.85 -4.34 16.02
C PHE A 276 -17.90 -4.42 14.83
N ILE A 277 -16.82 -5.21 14.90
CA ILE A 277 -15.94 -5.42 13.75
C ILE A 277 -16.72 -6.23 12.69
N LYS A 278 -16.98 -5.59 11.55
CA LYS A 278 -17.72 -6.17 10.42
C LYS A 278 -16.89 -6.22 9.13
N GLY A 279 -15.75 -5.54 9.08
CA GLY A 279 -14.86 -5.60 7.94
C GLY A 279 -13.39 -5.36 8.27
N LEU A 280 -12.54 -5.79 7.35
CA LEU A 280 -11.09 -5.65 7.39
C LEU A 280 -10.57 -5.21 6.00
N GLY A 281 -9.77 -4.14 5.97
CA GLY A 281 -9.04 -3.70 4.77
C GLY A 281 -7.53 -3.79 4.95
N THR A 282 -6.85 -4.60 4.15
CA THR A 282 -5.39 -4.83 4.18
C THR A 282 -4.84 -4.92 2.76
N ASP A 283 -3.53 -5.17 2.61
CA ASP A 283 -2.98 -5.67 1.35
C ASP A 283 -3.41 -7.14 1.07
N HIS A 284 -2.79 -7.76 0.06
CA HIS A 284 -3.11 -9.12 -0.42
C HIS A 284 -2.15 -10.21 0.07
N ALA A 285 -1.26 -9.91 1.02
CA ALA A 285 -0.27 -10.87 1.49
C ALA A 285 -0.92 -12.03 2.28
N ASN A 286 -0.26 -13.19 2.29
CA ASN A 286 -0.83 -14.42 2.86
C ASN A 286 -1.00 -14.35 4.39
N ASP A 287 -0.09 -13.67 5.06
CA ASP A 287 -0.18 -13.31 6.48
C ASP A 287 -1.38 -12.39 6.76
N GLN A 288 -1.71 -11.45 5.86
CA GLN A 288 -2.91 -10.62 6.00
C GLN A 288 -4.20 -11.42 5.80
N LYS A 289 -4.22 -12.38 4.86
CA LYS A 289 -5.34 -13.34 4.72
C LYS A 289 -5.49 -14.24 5.95
N LYS A 290 -4.38 -14.65 6.58
CA LYS A 290 -4.41 -15.38 7.86
C LYS A 290 -4.92 -14.49 8.99
N LEU A 291 -4.50 -13.24 9.08
CA LEU A 291 -5.01 -12.26 10.04
C LEU A 291 -6.53 -12.06 9.91
N ALA A 292 -7.06 -11.99 8.69
CA ALA A 292 -8.49 -11.89 8.44
C ALA A 292 -9.29 -13.06 9.06
N ARG A 293 -8.77 -14.29 8.93
CA ARG A 293 -9.37 -15.48 9.56
C ARG A 293 -9.32 -15.41 11.08
N LEU A 294 -8.17 -15.04 11.65
CA LEU A 294 -8.00 -14.89 13.10
C LEU A 294 -8.93 -13.83 13.69
N ILE A 295 -9.09 -12.69 13.02
CA ILE A 295 -10.06 -11.65 13.44
C ILE A 295 -11.49 -12.17 13.33
N ASN A 296 -11.82 -12.93 12.28
CA ASN A 296 -13.15 -13.52 12.15
C ASN A 296 -13.47 -14.48 13.31
N GLU A 297 -12.51 -15.35 13.67
CA GLU A 297 -12.61 -16.23 14.84
C GLU A 297 -12.77 -15.43 16.14
N TRP A 298 -11.98 -14.38 16.33
CA TRP A 298 -12.07 -13.51 17.51
C TRP A 298 -13.45 -12.86 17.64
N THR A 299 -13.98 -12.30 16.56
CA THR A 299 -15.32 -11.66 16.57
C THR A 299 -16.45 -12.67 16.73
N THR A 300 -16.30 -13.88 16.17
CA THR A 300 -17.24 -14.99 16.34
C THR A 300 -17.30 -15.45 17.79
N ASN A 301 -16.14 -15.60 18.44
CA ASN A 301 -16.07 -15.98 19.86
C ASN A 301 -16.70 -14.90 20.75
N ALA A 302 -16.45 -13.61 20.47
CA ALA A 302 -17.10 -12.52 21.18
C ALA A 302 -18.63 -12.54 21.02
N ARG A 303 -19.15 -12.86 19.82
CA ARG A 303 -20.60 -13.00 19.57
C ARG A 303 -21.21 -14.17 20.34
N LYS A 304 -20.55 -15.31 20.42
CA LYS A 304 -20.99 -16.45 21.26
C LYS A 304 -21.06 -16.04 22.72
N ILE A 305 -20.05 -15.36 23.25
CA ILE A 305 -20.07 -14.83 24.63
C ILE A 305 -21.27 -13.90 24.84
N MET A 306 -21.57 -13.02 23.88
CA MET A 306 -22.73 -12.13 23.96
C MET A 306 -24.07 -12.88 23.98
N LEU A 307 -24.23 -13.95 23.19
CA LEU A 307 -25.42 -14.81 23.25
C LEU A 307 -25.55 -15.47 24.62
N GLY A 308 -24.46 -15.99 25.18
CA GLY A 308 -24.48 -16.58 26.53
C GLY A 308 -24.85 -15.58 27.62
N LYS A 309 -24.34 -14.34 27.55
CA LYS A 309 -24.74 -13.25 28.46
C LYS A 309 -26.22 -12.94 28.34
N GLN A 310 -26.76 -12.88 27.11
CA GLN A 310 -28.18 -12.64 26.87
C GLN A 310 -29.03 -13.77 27.42
N TYR A 311 -28.67 -15.03 27.13
CA TYR A 311 -29.37 -16.21 27.61
C TYR A 311 -29.44 -16.26 29.14
N LEU A 312 -28.33 -16.01 29.83
CA LEU A 312 -28.31 -15.95 31.30
C LEU A 312 -29.19 -14.83 31.85
N SER A 313 -29.30 -13.71 31.14
CA SER A 313 -30.09 -12.56 31.59
C SER A 313 -31.59 -12.72 31.31
N SER A 314 -31.96 -13.47 30.28
CA SER A 314 -33.35 -13.68 29.86
C SER A 314 -33.98 -14.96 30.41
N THR A 315 -33.17 -15.91 30.89
CA THR A 315 -33.64 -17.21 31.38
C THR A 315 -33.89 -17.17 32.89
N ALA A 316 -35.00 -17.78 33.32
CA ALA A 316 -35.35 -17.89 34.74
C ALA A 316 -34.27 -18.66 35.52
N LEU A 317 -33.88 -18.13 36.69
CA LEU A 317 -32.77 -18.63 37.48
C LEU A 317 -32.92 -20.12 37.82
N GLU A 318 -34.14 -20.60 38.08
CA GLU A 318 -34.43 -21.98 38.43
C GLU A 318 -33.96 -22.98 37.36
N ARG A 319 -33.99 -22.57 36.09
CA ARG A 319 -33.52 -23.39 34.96
C ARG A 319 -31.99 -23.39 34.85
N LEU A 320 -31.34 -22.32 35.30
CA LEU A 320 -29.89 -22.15 35.23
C LEU A 320 -29.18 -22.78 36.44
N LEU A 321 -29.85 -22.87 37.58
CA LEU A 321 -29.27 -23.34 38.85
C LEU A 321 -28.52 -24.67 38.75
N PRO A 322 -29.03 -25.73 38.07
CA PRO A 322 -28.31 -27.00 37.98
C PRO A 322 -26.94 -26.86 37.31
N THR A 323 -26.88 -26.13 36.19
CA THR A 323 -25.63 -25.90 35.44
C THR A 323 -24.69 -24.97 36.22
N ILE A 324 -25.21 -23.89 36.82
CA ILE A 324 -24.41 -22.99 37.65
C ILE A 324 -23.82 -23.72 38.86
N ALA A 325 -24.60 -24.59 39.50
CA ALA A 325 -24.13 -25.42 40.61
C ALA A 325 -23.04 -26.39 40.16
N GLU A 326 -23.18 -27.01 38.99
CA GLU A 326 -22.17 -27.89 38.43
C GLU A 326 -20.82 -27.18 38.21
N PHE A 327 -20.82 -26.02 37.55
CA PHE A 327 -19.58 -25.26 37.32
C PHE A 327 -18.96 -24.78 38.63
N ASN A 328 -19.77 -24.33 39.59
CA ASN A 328 -19.29 -23.97 40.93
C ASN A 328 -18.67 -25.16 41.67
N ASN A 329 -19.28 -26.35 41.58
CA ASN A 329 -18.75 -27.57 42.18
C ASN A 329 -17.42 -27.97 41.55
N ARG A 330 -17.26 -27.86 40.22
CA ARG A 330 -15.98 -28.11 39.53
C ARG A 330 -14.91 -27.13 39.98
N LYS A 331 -15.22 -25.84 40.09
CA LYS A 331 -14.32 -24.80 40.60
C LYS A 331 -13.86 -25.10 42.04
N ILE A 332 -14.78 -25.52 42.92
CA ILE A 332 -14.47 -25.89 44.31
C ILE A 332 -13.61 -27.17 44.34
N ALA A 333 -13.95 -28.18 43.55
CA ALA A 333 -13.16 -29.41 43.45
C ALA A 333 -11.74 -29.13 42.95
N ALA A 334 -11.58 -28.26 41.93
CA ALA A 334 -10.28 -27.84 41.40
C ALA A 334 -9.45 -27.01 42.40
N ALA A 335 -10.08 -26.42 43.42
CA ALA A 335 -9.39 -25.78 44.53
C ALA A 335 -8.94 -26.78 45.62
N GLY A 336 -9.26 -28.07 45.49
CA GLY A 336 -8.96 -29.11 46.48
C GLY A 336 -10.11 -29.42 47.44
N GLY A 337 -11.33 -29.03 47.11
CA GLY A 337 -12.52 -29.23 47.95
C GLY A 337 -12.94 -27.97 48.71
N LEU A 338 -14.04 -28.07 49.47
CA LEU A 338 -14.69 -26.91 50.09
C LEU A 338 -13.82 -26.22 51.15
N GLU A 339 -13.07 -27.00 51.95
CA GLU A 339 -12.17 -26.46 52.97
C GLU A 339 -11.04 -25.64 52.35
N ALA A 340 -10.40 -26.18 51.31
CA ALA A 340 -9.33 -25.50 50.58
C ALA A 340 -9.84 -24.25 49.84
N TRP A 341 -11.02 -24.32 49.21
CA TRP A 341 -11.68 -23.16 48.63
C TRP A 341 -11.95 -22.06 49.67
N THR A 342 -12.49 -22.43 50.83
CA THR A 342 -12.84 -21.47 51.89
C THR A 342 -11.59 -20.79 52.45
N ALA A 343 -10.45 -21.49 52.48
CA ALA A 343 -9.15 -20.96 52.90
C ALA A 343 -8.47 -20.01 51.88
N LEU A 344 -8.96 -19.92 50.63
CA LEU A 344 -8.37 -19.03 49.62
C LEU A 344 -8.57 -17.53 49.97
N PRO A 345 -7.62 -16.66 49.60
CA PRO A 345 -7.79 -15.21 49.67
C PRO A 345 -9.01 -14.75 48.87
N GLU A 346 -9.68 -13.71 49.35
CA GLU A 346 -10.89 -13.19 48.71
C GLU A 346 -10.65 -12.74 47.26
N GLU A 347 -9.50 -12.11 46.98
CA GLU A 347 -9.10 -11.72 45.62
C GLU A 347 -9.02 -12.92 44.67
N GLU A 348 -8.53 -14.06 45.15
CA GLU A 348 -8.42 -15.28 44.34
C GLU A 348 -9.80 -15.92 44.12
N LYS A 349 -10.67 -15.91 45.15
CA LYS A 349 -12.06 -16.38 45.01
C LYS A 349 -12.81 -15.58 43.96
N VAL A 350 -12.75 -14.25 44.03
CA VAL A 350 -13.37 -13.35 43.05
C VAL A 350 -12.84 -13.62 41.64
N LEU A 351 -11.52 -13.81 41.47
CA LEU A 351 -10.94 -14.12 40.17
C LEU A 351 -11.47 -15.46 39.61
N ARG A 352 -11.54 -16.50 40.44
CA ARG A 352 -12.07 -17.82 40.04
C ARG A 352 -13.57 -17.77 39.75
N ASP A 353 -14.34 -16.96 40.48
CA ASP A 353 -15.77 -16.74 40.21
C ASP A 353 -16.00 -16.02 38.87
N LEU A 354 -15.19 -15.00 38.57
CA LEU A 354 -15.23 -14.32 37.27
C LEU A 354 -14.88 -15.27 36.12
N ASN A 355 -13.91 -16.17 36.32
CA ASN A 355 -13.59 -17.20 35.34
C ASN A 355 -14.76 -18.16 35.10
N VAL A 356 -15.42 -18.63 36.16
CA VAL A 356 -16.63 -19.46 36.03
C VAL A 356 -17.75 -18.71 35.30
N CYS A 357 -17.95 -17.42 35.56
CA CYS A 357 -18.92 -16.62 34.81
C CYS A 357 -18.61 -16.60 33.31
N ARG A 358 -17.33 -16.42 32.94
CA ARG A 358 -16.90 -16.49 31.54
C ARG A 358 -17.11 -17.86 30.91
N GLU A 359 -16.79 -18.93 31.64
CA GLU A 359 -17.03 -20.30 31.17
C GLU A 359 -18.52 -20.58 30.95
N LEU A 360 -19.38 -20.09 31.84
CA LEU A 360 -20.84 -20.18 31.68
C LEU A 360 -21.32 -19.39 30.46
N TRP A 361 -20.81 -18.18 30.22
CA TRP A 361 -21.13 -17.42 29.00
C TRP A 361 -20.73 -18.18 27.73
N GLN A 362 -19.56 -18.82 27.74
CA GLN A 362 -19.13 -19.63 26.60
C GLN A 362 -20.04 -20.85 26.42
N TYR A 363 -20.35 -21.57 27.49
CA TYR A 363 -21.19 -22.76 27.44
C TYR A 363 -22.60 -22.49 26.88
N PHE A 364 -23.30 -21.51 27.47
CA PHE A 364 -24.64 -21.15 26.98
C PHE A 364 -24.56 -20.49 25.61
N GLY A 365 -23.54 -19.67 25.37
CA GLY A 365 -23.29 -19.05 24.07
C GLY A 365 -23.10 -20.06 22.94
N GLU A 366 -22.36 -21.15 23.17
CA GLU A 366 -22.21 -22.24 22.20
C GLU A 366 -23.50 -23.01 21.95
N THR A 367 -24.36 -23.12 22.97
CA THR A 367 -25.66 -23.78 22.84
C THR A 367 -26.57 -22.93 21.96
N GLU A 368 -26.77 -21.65 22.31
CA GLU A 368 -27.57 -20.71 21.51
C GLU A 368 -27.03 -20.56 20.09
N TRP A 369 -25.70 -20.59 19.92
CA TRP A 369 -25.07 -20.51 18.60
C TRP A 369 -25.41 -21.70 17.70
N LYS A 370 -25.60 -22.91 18.26
CA LYS A 370 -25.99 -24.10 17.50
C LYS A 370 -27.46 -24.04 17.08
N ASP A 371 -28.27 -23.32 17.84
CA ASP A 371 -29.71 -23.17 17.60
C ASP A 371 -30.03 -22.05 16.59
N LEU A 372 -29.06 -21.20 16.25
CA LEU A 372 -29.19 -20.20 15.18
C LEU A 372 -29.48 -20.87 13.83
N THR A 373 -30.38 -20.24 13.06
CA THR A 373 -30.58 -20.63 11.66
C THR A 373 -29.29 -20.41 10.83
N PRO A 374 -29.12 -21.12 9.70
CA PRO A 374 -27.96 -20.91 8.82
C PRO A 374 -27.78 -19.44 8.39
N GLU A 375 -28.88 -18.71 8.18
CA GLU A 375 -28.89 -17.31 7.80
C GLU A 375 -28.46 -16.40 8.94
N GLU A 376 -29.03 -16.57 10.15
CA GLU A 376 -28.64 -15.79 11.33
C GLU A 376 -27.19 -16.04 11.69
N ARG A 377 -26.76 -17.30 11.62
CA ARG A 377 -25.38 -17.69 11.86
C ARG A 377 -24.45 -17.08 10.82
N PHE A 378 -24.82 -17.07 9.53
CA PHE A 378 -24.03 -16.39 8.51
C PHE A 378 -23.91 -14.89 8.79
N GLU A 379 -25.00 -14.18 9.08
CA GLU A 379 -24.93 -12.75 9.43
C GLU A 379 -24.10 -12.48 10.69
N ALA A 380 -24.17 -13.40 11.66
CA ALA A 380 -23.39 -13.38 12.88
C ALA A 380 -21.96 -13.89 12.72
N GLU A 381 -21.57 -14.52 11.62
CA GLU A 381 -20.17 -14.90 11.31
C GLU A 381 -19.55 -13.95 10.28
N ALA A 382 -20.35 -13.22 9.51
CA ALA A 382 -19.87 -12.44 8.39
C ALA A 382 -18.87 -11.35 8.83
N LEU A 383 -17.63 -11.50 8.37
CA LEU A 383 -16.59 -10.49 8.33
C LEU A 383 -16.18 -10.28 6.88
N VAL A 384 -16.28 -9.05 6.38
CA VAL A 384 -15.88 -8.74 5.00
C VAL A 384 -14.42 -8.37 4.96
N TRP A 385 -13.63 -9.13 4.21
CA TRP A 385 -12.28 -8.73 3.84
C TRP A 385 -12.27 -8.14 2.42
N CYS A 386 -11.59 -7.01 2.23
CA CYS A 386 -11.28 -6.49 0.91
C CYS A 386 -9.80 -6.12 0.84
N GLY A 387 -9.13 -6.58 -0.21
CA GLY A 387 -7.73 -6.22 -0.43
C GLY A 387 -7.59 -4.85 -1.09
N CYS A 388 -6.50 -4.14 -0.79
CA CYS A 388 -6.21 -2.80 -1.31
C CYS A 388 -6.24 -2.76 -2.84
N CYS A 389 -7.02 -1.83 -3.40
CA CYS A 389 -7.17 -1.65 -4.84
C CYS A 389 -5.87 -1.27 -5.56
N MET A 390 -4.97 -0.54 -4.89
CA MET A 390 -3.68 -0.13 -5.48
C MET A 390 -2.71 -1.32 -5.63
N HIS A 391 -2.77 -2.28 -4.71
CA HIS A 391 -2.02 -3.53 -4.84
C HIS A 391 -2.56 -4.41 -5.97
N LYS A 392 -3.89 -4.40 -6.23
CA LYS A 392 -4.46 -5.11 -7.39
C LYS A 392 -3.94 -4.54 -8.71
N GLU A 393 -3.92 -3.22 -8.82
CA GLU A 393 -3.37 -2.51 -9.97
C GLU A 393 -1.89 -2.85 -10.15
N MET A 394 -1.07 -2.69 -9.11
CA MET A 394 0.36 -3.00 -9.18
C MET A 394 0.62 -4.47 -9.55
N ASN A 395 -0.14 -5.40 -8.97
CA ASN A 395 -0.01 -6.81 -9.30
C ASN A 395 -0.46 -7.12 -10.73
N SER A 396 -1.47 -6.43 -11.25
CA SER A 396 -1.89 -6.57 -12.65
C SER A 396 -0.79 -6.15 -13.63
N VAL A 397 -0.02 -5.09 -13.32
CA VAL A 397 1.17 -4.71 -14.09
C VAL A 397 2.22 -5.82 -14.03
N LYS A 398 2.51 -6.38 -12.84
CA LYS A 398 3.44 -7.52 -12.69
C LYS A 398 2.99 -8.73 -13.52
N GLY A 399 1.69 -9.02 -13.53
CA GLY A 399 1.08 -10.07 -14.34
C GLY A 399 1.28 -9.84 -15.85
N GLY A 400 1.05 -8.62 -16.31
CA GLY A 400 1.28 -8.22 -17.69
C GLY A 400 2.75 -8.32 -18.10
N VAL A 401 3.69 -7.82 -17.27
CA VAL A 401 5.14 -7.92 -17.52
C VAL A 401 5.58 -9.38 -17.61
N LYS A 402 5.08 -10.24 -16.71
CA LYS A 402 5.37 -11.69 -16.75
C LYS A 402 4.90 -12.32 -18.06
N ALA A 403 3.70 -11.97 -18.54
CA ALA A 403 3.18 -12.48 -19.80
C ALA A 403 3.94 -11.93 -21.02
N ALA A 404 4.38 -10.67 -20.99
CA ALA A 404 5.25 -10.10 -22.02
C ALA A 404 6.60 -10.83 -22.11
N LYS A 405 7.19 -11.21 -20.97
CA LYS A 405 8.41 -12.03 -20.93
C LYS A 405 8.21 -13.39 -21.62
N LEU A 406 7.11 -14.09 -21.30
CA LEU A 406 6.75 -15.37 -21.94
C LEU A 406 6.48 -15.20 -23.45
N PHE A 407 5.92 -14.06 -23.87
CA PHE A 407 5.74 -13.75 -25.28
C PHE A 407 7.06 -13.71 -26.04
N TRP A 408 8.09 -13.04 -25.50
CA TRP A 408 9.41 -13.01 -26.13
C TRP A 408 10.03 -14.41 -26.27
N GLU A 409 9.86 -15.26 -25.26
CA GLU A 409 10.28 -16.67 -25.32
C GLU A 409 9.53 -17.45 -26.42
N SER A 410 8.23 -17.19 -26.57
CA SER A 410 7.37 -17.91 -27.53
C SER A 410 7.68 -17.61 -29.00
N ILE A 411 8.14 -16.41 -29.32
CA ILE A 411 8.41 -16.02 -30.72
C ILE A 411 9.82 -16.39 -31.18
N GLY A 412 10.71 -16.82 -30.27
CA GLY A 412 12.10 -17.19 -30.58
C GLY A 412 12.94 -16.06 -31.22
N GLY A 413 12.47 -14.82 -31.17
CA GLY A 413 13.09 -13.64 -31.76
C GLY A 413 14.00 -12.87 -30.78
N PRO A 414 14.49 -11.67 -31.17
CA PRO A 414 15.29 -10.82 -30.28
C PRO A 414 14.45 -10.39 -29.06
N ALA A 415 14.75 -10.99 -27.90
CA ALA A 415 14.19 -10.61 -26.62
C ALA A 415 14.89 -9.36 -26.06
N PRO A 416 14.30 -8.67 -25.07
CA PRO A 416 14.94 -7.54 -24.42
C PRO A 416 16.33 -7.86 -23.90
N VAL A 417 17.24 -6.92 -24.15
CA VAL A 417 18.63 -7.15 -23.82
C VAL A 417 18.84 -7.22 -22.30
N LYS A 418 19.66 -8.17 -21.86
CA LYS A 418 20.05 -8.29 -20.45
C LYS A 418 20.88 -7.07 -20.04
N LEU A 419 20.46 -6.43 -18.96
CA LEU A 419 21.10 -5.28 -18.31
C LEU A 419 21.81 -5.78 -17.04
N MET A 420 22.86 -6.56 -17.25
CA MET A 420 23.61 -7.29 -16.22
C MET A 420 24.33 -6.33 -15.27
N ASN A 421 24.49 -6.69 -14.00
CA ASN A 421 25.44 -5.96 -13.15
C ASN A 421 26.89 -6.24 -13.59
N LYS A 422 27.85 -5.48 -13.04
CA LYS A 422 29.27 -5.56 -13.40
C LYS A 422 29.84 -6.98 -13.21
N ALA A 423 29.44 -7.65 -12.13
CA ALA A 423 29.90 -9.01 -11.81
C ALA A 423 29.39 -10.03 -12.83
N ASN A 424 28.08 -10.04 -13.11
CA ASN A 424 27.46 -10.95 -14.08
C ASN A 424 27.98 -10.71 -15.50
N ASP A 425 28.15 -9.44 -15.90
CA ASP A 425 28.72 -9.09 -17.21
C ASP A 425 30.18 -9.57 -17.32
N ALA A 426 30.98 -9.43 -16.27
CA ALA A 426 32.34 -9.96 -16.22
C ALA A 426 32.35 -11.51 -16.26
N ALA A 427 31.44 -12.16 -15.52
CA ALA A 427 31.29 -13.61 -15.49
C ALA A 427 30.97 -14.18 -16.87
N VAL A 428 30.02 -13.58 -17.59
CA VAL A 428 29.67 -13.99 -18.96
C VAL A 428 30.80 -13.74 -19.95
N LYS A 429 31.51 -12.60 -19.86
CA LYS A 429 32.60 -12.26 -20.79
C LYS A 429 33.87 -13.06 -20.59
N LYS A 430 34.20 -13.40 -19.34
CA LYS A 430 35.47 -14.07 -18.99
C LYS A 430 35.36 -15.59 -18.96
N SER A 431 34.16 -16.14 -18.82
CA SER A 431 33.98 -17.60 -18.76
C SER A 431 33.81 -18.18 -20.17
N PRO A 432 34.23 -19.44 -20.39
CA PRO A 432 33.91 -20.16 -21.63
C PRO A 432 32.40 -20.15 -21.89
N GLN A 433 32.02 -20.00 -23.15
CA GLN A 433 30.61 -20.00 -23.56
C GLN A 433 29.95 -21.34 -23.20
N GLY A 434 28.79 -21.29 -22.52
CA GLY A 434 28.12 -22.49 -22.00
C GLY A 434 28.71 -23.05 -20.69
N SER A 435 29.55 -22.29 -20.00
CA SER A 435 29.94 -22.62 -18.63
C SER A 435 28.80 -22.35 -17.65
N ALA A 436 28.72 -23.13 -16.58
CA ALA A 436 27.73 -22.96 -15.52
C ALA A 436 27.78 -21.54 -14.90
N VAL A 437 28.97 -20.94 -14.81
CA VAL A 437 29.13 -19.55 -14.31
C VAL A 437 28.48 -18.54 -15.26
N ALA A 438 28.69 -18.68 -16.57
CA ALA A 438 28.04 -17.80 -17.56
C ALA A 438 26.52 -18.04 -17.63
N GLU A 439 26.06 -19.29 -17.54
CA GLU A 439 24.64 -19.63 -17.53
C GLU A 439 23.93 -19.09 -16.29
N ASN A 440 24.50 -19.30 -15.11
CA ASN A 440 23.97 -18.73 -13.85
C ASN A 440 23.91 -17.20 -13.92
N ALA A 441 24.94 -16.53 -14.45
CA ALA A 441 24.96 -15.09 -14.62
C ALA A 441 23.90 -14.60 -15.62
N LEU A 442 23.62 -15.37 -16.69
CA LEU A 442 22.56 -15.10 -17.66
C LEU A 442 21.16 -15.29 -17.06
N GLU A 443 20.97 -16.33 -16.24
CA GLU A 443 19.72 -16.62 -15.54
C GLU A 443 19.40 -15.57 -14.47
N ALA A 444 20.40 -15.19 -13.67
CA ALA A 444 20.27 -14.20 -12.61
C ALA A 444 20.08 -12.77 -13.14
N SER A 445 20.47 -12.50 -14.38
CA SER A 445 20.38 -11.18 -14.97
C SER A 445 19.00 -10.90 -15.56
N GLU A 446 18.51 -9.67 -15.37
CA GLU A 446 17.24 -9.20 -15.92
C GLU A 446 17.46 -8.27 -17.12
N GLY A 447 16.42 -8.05 -17.91
CA GLY A 447 16.40 -7.12 -19.03
C GLY A 447 15.02 -6.49 -19.17
N GLY A 448 14.82 -5.69 -20.22
CA GLY A 448 13.51 -5.13 -20.54
C GLY A 448 13.13 -3.85 -19.79
N GLY A 449 11.89 -3.43 -20.00
CA GLY A 449 11.40 -2.10 -19.64
C GLY A 449 11.47 -1.84 -18.14
N VAL A 450 10.98 -2.77 -17.32
CA VAL A 450 11.01 -2.64 -15.86
C VAL A 450 12.45 -2.49 -15.36
N LYS A 451 13.37 -3.36 -15.81
CA LYS A 451 14.78 -3.27 -15.39
C LYS A 451 15.39 -1.92 -15.77
N LEU A 452 15.14 -1.46 -16.99
CA LEU A 452 15.62 -0.15 -17.44
C LEU A 452 15.06 0.99 -16.58
N THR A 453 13.76 1.00 -16.28
CA THR A 453 13.17 2.03 -15.41
C THR A 453 13.74 2.02 -13.98
N SER A 454 14.12 0.85 -13.45
CA SER A 454 14.82 0.74 -12.16
C SER A 454 16.22 1.34 -12.22
N LEU A 455 17.00 1.00 -13.26
CA LEU A 455 18.35 1.55 -13.44
C LEU A 455 18.31 3.07 -13.68
N LEU A 456 17.33 3.55 -14.44
CA LEU A 456 17.16 4.97 -14.70
C LEU A 456 16.76 5.73 -13.44
N GLY A 457 15.89 5.16 -12.58
CA GLY A 457 15.60 5.74 -11.28
C GLY A 457 16.82 5.75 -10.37
N ALA A 458 17.61 4.68 -10.33
CA ALA A 458 18.87 4.67 -9.59
C ALA A 458 19.86 5.73 -10.12
N LEU A 459 19.85 6.03 -11.42
CA LEU A 459 20.73 7.05 -12.00
C LEU A 459 20.22 8.48 -11.77
N LEU A 460 18.92 8.72 -12.00
CA LEU A 460 18.33 10.07 -12.10
C LEU A 460 17.40 10.44 -10.94
N ASN A 461 17.16 9.53 -9.99
CA ASN A 461 16.38 9.73 -8.77
C ASN A 461 16.79 8.75 -7.64
N HIS A 462 18.10 8.65 -7.39
CA HIS A 462 18.70 7.72 -6.44
C HIS A 462 18.19 7.91 -5.00
N LYS A 463 18.12 6.79 -4.24
CA LYS A 463 17.63 6.75 -2.83
C LYS A 463 18.53 7.49 -1.83
N ASP A 464 19.84 7.43 -2.04
CA ASP A 464 20.87 8.21 -1.33
C ASP A 464 20.96 9.61 -1.96
N ASP A 465 20.75 10.64 -1.15
CA ASP A 465 20.72 12.05 -1.56
C ASP A 465 22.09 12.61 -1.96
N LYS A 466 23.18 11.87 -1.69
CA LYS A 466 24.54 12.22 -2.12
C LYS A 466 24.98 11.53 -3.41
N ARG A 467 24.18 10.59 -3.91
CA ARG A 467 24.51 9.80 -5.12
C ARG A 467 23.49 10.06 -6.21
N GLY A 468 23.88 9.78 -7.46
CA GLY A 468 23.04 9.95 -8.64
C GLY A 468 23.36 11.23 -9.43
N GLN A 469 22.59 11.44 -10.48
CA GLN A 469 22.71 12.56 -11.41
C GLN A 469 21.47 13.47 -11.36
N GLN A 470 20.65 13.41 -10.30
CA GLN A 470 19.32 14.06 -10.26
C GLN A 470 19.38 15.55 -10.61
N ASP A 471 20.24 16.30 -9.93
CA ASP A 471 20.27 17.76 -10.08
C ASP A 471 21.01 18.18 -11.35
N THR A 472 22.08 17.47 -11.72
CA THR A 472 22.75 17.64 -13.03
C THR A 472 21.76 17.42 -14.18
N PHE A 473 20.95 16.37 -14.10
CA PHE A 473 19.92 16.04 -15.07
C PHE A 473 18.84 17.12 -15.15
N LYS A 474 18.36 17.62 -14.01
CA LYS A 474 17.38 18.71 -13.95
C LYS A 474 17.89 19.99 -14.62
N LEU A 475 19.15 20.35 -14.38
CA LEU A 475 19.79 21.51 -15.00
C LEU A 475 19.93 21.33 -16.52
N TYR A 476 20.32 20.13 -16.97
CA TYR A 476 20.36 19.83 -18.40
C TYR A 476 18.98 19.93 -19.06
N PHE A 477 17.92 19.41 -18.41
CA PHE A 477 16.56 19.53 -18.93
C PHE A 477 16.06 20.98 -18.94
N GLU A 478 16.43 21.78 -17.94
CA GLU A 478 16.10 23.20 -17.91
C GLU A 478 16.78 23.97 -19.05
N ASP A 479 18.03 23.65 -19.39
CA ASP A 479 18.74 24.23 -20.54
C ASP A 479 18.13 23.82 -21.89
N VAL A 480 17.82 22.53 -22.07
CA VAL A 480 17.35 22.00 -23.36
C VAL A 480 15.85 22.26 -23.60
N LEU A 481 15.02 22.19 -22.56
CA LEU A 481 13.56 22.32 -22.66
C LEU A 481 13.02 23.67 -22.16
N GLY A 482 13.84 24.47 -21.46
CA GLY A 482 13.42 25.72 -20.82
C GLY A 482 12.66 25.52 -19.50
N TYR A 483 12.56 24.28 -19.00
CA TYR A 483 11.97 23.95 -17.71
C TYR A 483 12.53 22.64 -17.16
N SER A 484 12.54 22.51 -15.84
CA SER A 484 13.05 21.31 -15.16
C SER A 484 12.01 20.18 -15.14
N VAL A 485 12.46 18.95 -15.40
CA VAL A 485 11.65 17.72 -15.27
C VAL A 485 12.35 16.76 -14.32
N SER A 486 11.59 16.08 -13.46
CA SER A 486 12.12 15.06 -12.55
C SER A 486 11.79 13.66 -13.03
N CYS A 487 12.77 12.75 -12.94
CA CYS A 487 12.56 11.33 -13.20
C CYS A 487 11.61 10.74 -12.13
N PRO A 488 10.62 9.91 -12.52
CA PRO A 488 9.74 9.23 -11.57
C PRO A 488 10.49 8.37 -10.54
N ASP A 489 9.91 8.26 -9.34
CA ASP A 489 10.52 7.59 -8.18
C ASP A 489 10.30 6.07 -8.21
N THR A 490 11.12 5.37 -9.00
CA THR A 490 11.12 3.89 -9.07
C THR A 490 11.93 3.23 -7.96
N SER A 491 12.76 3.98 -7.23
CA SER A 491 13.62 3.46 -6.16
C SER A 491 12.92 3.27 -4.82
N ASN A 492 11.74 3.87 -4.61
CA ASN A 492 10.95 3.77 -3.38
C ASN A 492 9.62 3.02 -3.56
N THR A 493 9.54 2.11 -4.55
CA THR A 493 8.43 1.14 -4.75
C THR A 493 7.04 1.77 -4.70
N ARG A 494 6.84 2.90 -5.40
CA ARG A 494 5.50 3.51 -5.49
C ARG A 494 4.65 2.79 -6.53
N PHE A 495 3.34 2.69 -6.27
CA PHE A 495 2.37 2.23 -7.28
C PHE A 495 2.56 3.03 -8.57
N GLN A 496 2.46 2.34 -9.72
CA GLN A 496 2.65 2.90 -11.06
C GLN A 496 4.03 3.50 -11.37
N SER A 497 5.01 3.52 -10.45
CA SER A 497 6.30 4.20 -10.68
C SER A 497 7.02 3.75 -11.96
N HIS A 498 7.00 2.45 -12.28
CA HIS A 498 7.56 1.93 -13.52
C HIS A 498 6.76 2.36 -14.76
N CYS A 499 5.43 2.46 -14.67
CA CYS A 499 4.56 2.98 -15.72
C CYS A 499 4.81 4.47 -15.96
N ASP A 500 4.89 5.27 -14.90
CA ASP A 500 5.23 6.70 -14.97
C ASP A 500 6.62 6.89 -15.59
N CYS A 501 7.60 6.09 -15.17
CA CYS A 501 8.96 6.12 -15.71
C CYS A 501 8.99 5.70 -17.18
N ALA A 502 8.17 4.73 -17.60
CA ALA A 502 8.02 4.37 -19.01
C ALA A 502 7.45 5.53 -19.83
N ILE A 503 6.41 6.22 -19.34
CA ILE A 503 5.88 7.43 -19.98
C ILE A 503 6.97 8.48 -20.13
N PHE A 504 7.70 8.76 -19.05
CA PHE A 504 8.80 9.70 -19.03
C PHE A 504 9.89 9.34 -20.06
N ILE A 505 10.29 8.06 -20.15
CA ILE A 505 11.27 7.62 -21.13
C ILE A 505 10.77 7.84 -22.55
N ILE A 506 9.53 7.45 -22.86
CA ILE A 506 9.00 7.56 -24.21
C ILE A 506 8.84 9.02 -24.65
N LEU A 507 8.43 9.92 -23.74
CA LEU A 507 8.31 11.35 -24.03
C LEU A 507 9.66 12.01 -24.31
N TYR A 508 10.67 11.66 -23.53
CA TYR A 508 11.96 12.33 -23.53
C TYR A 508 13.10 11.49 -24.09
N LEU A 509 12.79 10.43 -24.84
CA LEU A 509 13.79 9.49 -25.38
C LEU A 509 14.96 10.20 -26.10
N PRO A 510 14.73 11.21 -26.97
CA PRO A 510 15.82 11.95 -27.61
C PRO A 510 16.71 12.71 -26.61
N GLN A 511 16.10 13.32 -25.59
CA GLN A 511 16.81 14.09 -24.57
C GLN A 511 17.52 13.17 -23.56
N LEU A 512 17.00 11.96 -23.33
CA LEU A 512 17.64 10.97 -22.46
C LEU A 512 18.94 10.41 -23.05
N LEU A 513 19.22 10.66 -24.34
CA LEU A 513 20.57 10.50 -24.89
C LEU A 513 21.60 11.51 -24.34
N PHE A 514 21.18 12.38 -23.41
CA PHE A 514 22.01 13.08 -22.41
C PHE A 514 23.16 12.23 -21.83
N MET A 515 23.05 10.90 -21.84
CA MET A 515 24.13 9.98 -21.51
C MET A 515 25.48 10.39 -22.13
N SER A 516 25.50 10.95 -23.35
CA SER A 516 26.73 11.48 -23.97
C SER A 516 27.31 12.67 -23.20
N HIS A 517 26.48 13.57 -22.68
CA HIS A 517 26.95 14.67 -21.82
C HIS A 517 27.53 14.15 -20.51
N ILE A 518 26.86 13.17 -19.85
CA ILE A 518 27.39 12.52 -18.64
C ILE A 518 28.80 11.95 -18.91
N MET A 519 28.98 11.26 -20.03
CA MET A 519 30.24 10.64 -20.42
C MET A 519 31.42 11.63 -20.47
N TYR A 520 31.20 12.83 -21.00
CA TYR A 520 32.24 13.85 -21.18
C TYR A 520 32.39 14.82 -20.00
N SER A 521 31.38 14.93 -19.15
CA SER A 521 31.40 15.82 -17.97
C SER A 521 32.31 15.35 -16.82
N LYS A 522 32.79 14.11 -16.89
CA LYS A 522 33.55 13.45 -15.82
C LYS A 522 35.05 13.67 -15.94
N GLY A 523 35.74 13.65 -14.79
CA GLY A 523 37.21 13.71 -14.75
C GLY A 523 37.90 12.56 -15.51
N LYS A 524 37.28 11.36 -15.51
CA LYS A 524 37.64 10.28 -16.42
C LYS A 524 36.52 10.13 -17.45
N ILE A 525 36.83 10.43 -18.71
CA ILE A 525 35.89 10.29 -19.83
C ILE A 525 35.43 8.83 -19.92
N GLY A 526 34.12 8.62 -19.99
CA GLY A 526 33.52 7.29 -20.13
C GLY A 526 32.23 7.11 -19.32
N LEU A 527 31.44 6.13 -19.73
CA LEU A 527 30.28 5.68 -18.96
C LEU A 527 30.71 4.65 -17.91
N ASN A 528 30.14 4.73 -16.72
CA ASN A 528 30.23 3.61 -15.77
C ASN A 528 29.28 2.48 -16.21
N HIS A 529 29.34 1.33 -15.52
CA HIS A 529 28.57 0.14 -15.91
C HIS A 529 27.05 0.39 -15.87
N LEU A 530 26.56 1.08 -14.84
CA LEU A 530 25.15 1.47 -14.71
C LEU A 530 24.70 2.35 -15.89
N GLU A 531 25.46 3.38 -16.19
CA GLU A 531 25.16 4.31 -17.29
C GLU A 531 25.23 3.63 -18.66
N ALA A 532 26.20 2.76 -18.87
CA ALA A 532 26.30 1.98 -20.10
C ALA A 532 25.07 1.06 -20.28
N ASN A 533 24.60 0.43 -19.21
CA ASN A 533 23.37 -0.36 -19.23
C ASN A 533 22.13 0.50 -19.51
N VAL A 534 22.03 1.69 -18.92
CA VAL A 534 20.93 2.62 -19.21
C VAL A 534 20.93 3.00 -20.69
N LEU A 535 22.07 3.42 -21.25
CA LEU A 535 22.17 3.75 -22.67
C LEU A 535 21.83 2.55 -23.56
N LYS A 536 22.32 1.36 -23.21
CA LYS A 536 22.03 0.10 -23.91
C LYS A 536 20.54 -0.19 -23.95
N GLY A 537 19.83 -0.04 -22.83
CA GLY A 537 18.38 -0.26 -22.76
C GLY A 537 17.59 0.81 -23.53
N LEU A 538 18.01 2.08 -23.51
CA LEU A 538 17.37 3.17 -24.26
C LEU A 538 17.46 2.98 -25.79
N GLN A 539 18.43 2.19 -26.27
CA GLN A 539 18.64 1.89 -27.68
C GLN A 539 18.06 0.53 -28.11
N ASP A 540 17.60 -0.29 -27.16
CA ASP A 540 17.14 -1.66 -27.42
C ASP A 540 15.66 -1.70 -27.82
N VAL A 541 15.39 -2.11 -29.07
CA VAL A 541 14.03 -2.12 -29.65
C VAL A 541 13.04 -2.98 -28.85
N PRO A 542 13.35 -4.21 -28.41
CA PRO A 542 12.44 -4.99 -27.56
C PRO A 542 12.21 -4.34 -26.19
N THR A 543 13.24 -3.74 -25.57
CA THR A 543 13.07 -2.97 -24.31
C THR A 543 12.13 -1.77 -24.51
N LEU A 544 12.31 -1.00 -25.60
CA LEU A 544 11.41 0.11 -25.96
C LEU A 544 9.98 -0.38 -26.23
N THR A 545 9.83 -1.57 -26.80
CA THR A 545 8.52 -2.20 -27.00
C THR A 545 7.79 -2.41 -25.67
N GLU A 546 8.46 -2.97 -24.66
CA GLU A 546 7.87 -3.15 -23.33
C GLU A 546 7.54 -1.81 -22.64
N LEU A 547 8.38 -0.78 -22.79
CA LEU A 547 8.11 0.55 -22.25
C LEU A 547 6.86 1.19 -22.88
N VAL A 548 6.69 1.06 -24.20
CA VAL A 548 5.46 1.52 -24.87
C VAL A 548 4.23 0.80 -24.32
N VAL A 549 4.30 -0.53 -24.12
CA VAL A 549 3.20 -1.31 -23.55
C VAL A 549 2.86 -0.83 -22.13
N LEU A 550 3.86 -0.60 -21.27
CA LEU A 550 3.66 -0.04 -19.94
C LEU A 550 3.00 1.34 -19.97
N ALA A 551 3.42 2.22 -20.89
CA ALA A 551 2.86 3.57 -21.04
C ALA A 551 1.42 3.55 -21.58
N LEU A 552 1.09 2.63 -22.50
CA LEU A 552 -0.27 2.40 -22.98
C LEU A 552 -1.17 1.88 -21.86
N TYR A 553 -0.70 0.88 -21.09
CA TYR A 553 -1.44 0.35 -19.96
C TYR A 553 -1.75 1.43 -18.92
N ALA A 554 -0.76 2.29 -18.63
CA ALA A 554 -0.89 3.41 -17.71
C ALA A 554 -2.06 4.33 -18.08
N ASN A 555 -2.08 4.79 -19.34
CA ASN A 555 -3.10 5.70 -19.86
C ASN A 555 -4.46 5.05 -20.06
N SER A 556 -4.48 3.78 -20.44
CA SER A 556 -5.71 3.09 -20.85
C SER A 556 -6.45 2.47 -19.66
N VAL A 557 -5.71 1.96 -18.66
CA VAL A 557 -6.26 1.17 -17.55
C VAL A 557 -5.90 1.80 -16.21
N SER A 558 -4.61 2.01 -15.97
CA SER A 558 -4.09 2.29 -14.63
C SER A 558 -4.59 3.63 -14.05
N TYR A 559 -4.38 4.76 -14.75
CA TYR A 559 -4.88 6.05 -14.28
C TYR A 559 -6.43 6.10 -14.21
N PRO A 560 -7.19 5.66 -15.23
CA PRO A 560 -8.64 5.53 -15.12
C PRO A 560 -9.11 4.73 -13.90
N TYR A 561 -8.46 3.60 -13.63
CA TYR A 561 -8.76 2.77 -12.46
C TYR A 561 -8.50 3.51 -11.16
N MET A 562 -7.34 4.16 -11.03
CA MET A 562 -7.02 4.93 -9.82
C MET A 562 -7.95 6.11 -9.61
N ARG A 563 -8.42 6.80 -10.67
CA ARG A 563 -9.41 7.88 -10.54
C ARG A 563 -10.68 7.42 -9.83
N VAL A 564 -11.12 6.18 -10.09
CA VAL A 564 -12.28 5.59 -9.43
C VAL A 564 -11.93 5.11 -8.03
N ALA A 565 -10.85 4.35 -7.87
CA ALA A 565 -10.47 3.77 -6.57
C ALA A 565 -10.09 4.84 -5.52
N ARG A 566 -9.43 5.92 -5.94
CA ARG A 566 -9.02 7.06 -5.09
C ARG A 566 -10.00 8.23 -5.10
N ALA A 567 -11.22 8.04 -5.63
CA ALA A 567 -12.22 9.10 -5.64
C ALA A 567 -12.50 9.65 -4.23
N THR A 568 -12.65 10.97 -4.10
CA THR A 568 -12.87 11.65 -2.82
C THR A 568 -14.22 12.39 -2.78
N GLY A 569 -14.63 12.84 -1.58
CA GLY A 569 -15.89 13.56 -1.39
C GLY A 569 -17.11 12.71 -1.74
N ASP A 570 -18.08 13.31 -2.41
CA ASP A 570 -19.34 12.63 -2.80
C ASP A 570 -19.12 11.52 -3.85
N ARG A 571 -17.95 11.46 -4.48
CA ARG A 571 -17.56 10.41 -5.43
C ARG A 571 -16.88 9.20 -4.77
N LYS A 572 -16.57 9.29 -3.47
CA LYS A 572 -15.86 8.24 -2.72
C LYS A 572 -16.68 6.94 -2.72
N LYS A 573 -16.08 5.86 -3.20
CA LYS A 573 -16.71 4.54 -3.28
C LYS A 573 -16.38 3.69 -2.08
N ASN A 574 -17.31 2.81 -1.71
CA ASN A 574 -17.05 1.72 -0.78
C ASN A 574 -16.39 0.58 -1.55
N ALA A 575 -15.39 -0.10 -1.00
CA ALA A 575 -14.72 -1.21 -1.67
C ALA A 575 -15.69 -2.34 -2.04
N LEU A 576 -16.74 -2.54 -1.24
CA LEU A 576 -17.79 -3.54 -1.48
C LEU A 576 -18.53 -3.30 -2.80
N ASP A 577 -18.62 -2.04 -3.26
CA ASP A 577 -19.38 -1.64 -4.44
C ASP A 577 -18.56 -1.66 -5.74
N LEU A 578 -17.31 -2.13 -5.68
CA LEU A 578 -16.40 -2.14 -6.82
C LEU A 578 -16.43 -3.43 -7.64
N GLY A 579 -17.24 -4.43 -7.28
CA GLY A 579 -17.27 -5.72 -8.00
C GLY A 579 -17.58 -5.58 -9.49
N SER A 580 -18.66 -4.86 -9.85
CA SER A 580 -18.99 -4.60 -11.25
C SER A 580 -17.95 -3.75 -11.98
N PHE A 581 -17.26 -2.87 -11.25
CA PHE A 581 -16.17 -2.08 -11.81
C PHE A 581 -14.94 -2.95 -12.13
N HIS A 582 -14.58 -3.91 -11.27
CA HIS A 582 -13.50 -4.86 -11.54
C HIS A 582 -13.84 -5.78 -12.72
N ALA A 583 -15.09 -6.24 -12.84
CA ALA A 583 -15.54 -6.98 -14.02
C ALA A 583 -15.35 -6.16 -15.32
N LYS A 584 -15.65 -4.86 -15.27
CA LYS A 584 -15.40 -3.93 -16.39
C LYS A 584 -13.91 -3.80 -16.71
N VAL A 585 -13.04 -3.73 -15.70
CA VAL A 585 -11.57 -3.66 -15.88
C VAL A 585 -11.07 -4.91 -16.62
N ILE A 586 -11.52 -6.09 -16.20
CA ILE A 586 -11.16 -7.38 -16.82
C ILE A 586 -11.60 -7.39 -18.29
N GLN A 587 -12.87 -7.10 -18.54
CA GLN A 587 -13.43 -7.07 -19.90
C GLN A 587 -12.69 -6.07 -20.80
N PHE A 588 -12.31 -4.91 -20.26
CA PHE A 588 -11.59 -3.90 -21.01
C PHE A 588 -10.17 -4.34 -21.39
N CYS A 589 -9.42 -4.98 -20.47
CA CYS A 589 -8.13 -5.57 -20.78
C CYS A 589 -8.26 -6.67 -21.86
N GLU A 590 -9.27 -7.54 -21.74
CA GLU A 590 -9.55 -8.59 -22.75
C GLU A 590 -9.88 -7.98 -24.12
N SER A 591 -10.67 -6.90 -24.15
CA SER A 591 -11.01 -6.20 -25.40
C SER A 591 -9.78 -5.65 -26.12
N ILE A 592 -8.81 -5.09 -25.39
CA ILE A 592 -7.54 -4.62 -25.98
C ILE A 592 -6.65 -5.80 -26.40
N ALA A 593 -6.66 -6.91 -25.65
CA ALA A 593 -5.93 -8.12 -26.04
C ALA A 593 -6.49 -8.76 -27.33
N GLU A 594 -7.81 -8.70 -27.52
CA GLU A 594 -8.49 -9.15 -28.74
C GLU A 594 -8.24 -8.21 -29.92
N ASN A 595 -8.29 -6.90 -29.67
CA ASN A 595 -8.08 -5.87 -30.68
C ASN A 595 -7.13 -4.78 -30.16
N THR A 596 -5.84 -4.91 -30.47
CA THR A 596 -4.81 -3.96 -30.05
C THR A 596 -4.93 -2.61 -30.76
N ASP A 597 -5.61 -2.54 -31.91
CA ASP A 597 -5.84 -1.30 -32.65
C ASP A 597 -6.70 -0.30 -31.86
N LEU A 598 -7.43 -0.75 -30.84
CA LEU A 598 -8.14 0.13 -29.90
C LEU A 598 -7.22 1.17 -29.23
N VAL A 599 -5.92 0.89 -29.14
CA VAL A 599 -4.91 1.78 -28.56
C VAL A 599 -3.66 1.95 -29.44
N LEU A 600 -3.52 1.19 -30.53
CA LEU A 600 -2.40 1.29 -31.46
C LEU A 600 -2.75 1.98 -32.79
N ALA A 601 -4.02 1.99 -33.20
CA ALA A 601 -4.37 2.60 -34.48
C ALA A 601 -4.07 4.10 -34.50
N PRO A 602 -3.66 4.67 -35.66
CA PRO A 602 -3.40 6.10 -35.78
C PRO A 602 -4.62 6.98 -35.46
N ASP A 603 -5.83 6.45 -35.68
CA ASP A 603 -7.12 7.06 -35.38
C ASP A 603 -7.76 6.54 -34.08
N ALA A 604 -7.02 5.77 -33.28
CA ALA A 604 -7.50 5.33 -31.97
C ALA A 604 -7.84 6.55 -31.11
N THR A 605 -8.96 6.47 -30.41
CA THR A 605 -9.47 7.58 -29.58
C THR A 605 -9.59 7.13 -28.14
N TYR A 606 -9.43 8.08 -27.22
CA TYR A 606 -9.60 7.84 -25.79
C TYR A 606 -10.98 7.24 -25.44
N LYS A 607 -12.02 7.46 -26.24
CA LYS A 607 -13.37 6.92 -25.98
C LYS A 607 -13.42 5.39 -25.97
N ALA A 608 -12.61 4.76 -26.83
CA ALA A 608 -12.48 3.31 -26.91
C ALA A 608 -11.18 2.81 -26.27
N GLY A 609 -10.15 3.68 -26.21
CA GLY A 609 -8.82 3.37 -25.69
C GLY A 609 -8.62 3.66 -24.20
N THR A 610 -9.62 4.12 -23.45
CA THR A 610 -9.54 4.24 -21.98
C THR A 610 -10.72 3.57 -21.28
N LEU A 611 -10.45 2.97 -20.12
CA LEU A 611 -11.41 2.23 -19.30
C LEU A 611 -12.64 3.08 -18.90
N ASP A 612 -12.44 4.38 -18.68
CA ASP A 612 -13.50 5.32 -18.29
C ASP A 612 -14.01 6.19 -19.45
N GLY A 613 -13.47 5.99 -20.66
CA GLY A 613 -13.80 6.79 -21.85
C GLY A 613 -13.43 8.27 -21.74
N GLN A 614 -12.62 8.64 -20.73
CA GLN A 614 -12.10 9.99 -20.55
C GLN A 614 -10.80 10.17 -21.32
N GLN A 615 -10.37 11.43 -21.49
CA GLN A 615 -9.09 11.76 -22.12
C GLN A 615 -7.93 11.03 -21.43
N TRP A 616 -6.92 10.66 -22.23
CA TRP A 616 -5.66 10.14 -21.70
C TRP A 616 -5.03 11.14 -20.73
N GLU A 617 -4.45 10.64 -19.65
CA GLU A 617 -3.76 11.50 -18.66
C GLU A 617 -2.54 12.19 -19.30
N HIS A 618 -1.85 11.44 -20.16
CA HIS A 618 -0.71 11.89 -20.95
C HIS A 618 -1.04 11.74 -22.45
N PRO A 619 -1.80 12.67 -23.07
CA PRO A 619 -2.11 12.58 -24.49
C PRO A 619 -0.87 12.77 -25.38
N ASP A 620 0.14 13.48 -24.88
CA ASP A 620 1.45 13.65 -25.50
C ASP A 620 2.21 12.33 -25.68
N VAL A 621 2.12 11.40 -24.71
CA VAL A 621 2.79 10.10 -24.83
C VAL A 621 2.16 9.26 -25.93
N PHE A 622 0.85 9.39 -26.15
CA PHE A 622 0.19 8.71 -27.25
C PHE A 622 0.79 9.11 -28.61
N TYR A 623 1.00 10.42 -28.84
CA TYR A 623 1.65 10.88 -30.07
C TYR A 623 3.11 10.42 -30.18
N ALA A 624 3.85 10.37 -29.07
CA ALA A 624 5.21 9.83 -29.05
C ALA A 624 5.23 8.33 -29.40
N ILE A 625 4.28 7.56 -28.87
CA ILE A 625 4.09 6.15 -29.18
C ILE A 625 3.76 5.95 -30.65
N GLN A 626 2.85 6.74 -31.22
CA GLN A 626 2.48 6.65 -32.65
C GLN A 626 3.68 6.90 -33.58
N ARG A 627 4.59 7.82 -33.21
CA ARG A 627 5.85 8.03 -33.96
C ARG A 627 6.81 6.85 -33.85
N LEU A 628 6.83 6.17 -32.71
CA LEU A 628 7.75 5.07 -32.43
C LEU A 628 7.22 3.71 -32.94
N ALA A 629 5.90 3.52 -32.96
CA ALA A 629 5.26 2.25 -33.30
C ALA A 629 5.76 1.60 -34.61
N PRO A 630 6.01 2.34 -35.72
CA PRO A 630 6.54 1.75 -36.95
C PRO A 630 7.92 1.09 -36.80
N THR A 631 8.70 1.46 -35.78
CA THR A 631 10.02 0.88 -35.51
C THR A 631 9.97 -0.30 -34.53
N LEU A 632 8.80 -0.68 -34.04
CA LEU A 632 8.60 -1.69 -33.00
C LEU A 632 7.83 -2.91 -33.56
N PRO A 633 8.49 -3.86 -34.24
CA PRO A 633 7.83 -4.90 -35.02
C PRO A 633 6.94 -5.84 -34.20
N ASN A 634 7.26 -6.04 -32.92
CA ASN A 634 6.55 -6.96 -32.03
C ASN A 634 5.57 -6.25 -31.08
N LEU A 635 5.28 -4.97 -31.29
CA LEU A 635 4.47 -4.15 -30.38
C LEU A 635 3.06 -4.71 -30.15
N SER A 636 2.35 -5.05 -31.22
CA SER A 636 1.00 -5.60 -31.13
C SER A 636 0.97 -6.93 -30.37
N GLY A 637 1.90 -7.85 -30.67
CA GLY A 637 2.00 -9.14 -29.98
C GLY A 637 2.33 -8.99 -28.49
N CYS A 638 3.29 -8.12 -28.17
CA CYS A 638 3.69 -7.84 -26.79
C CYS A 638 2.54 -7.19 -25.99
N LEU A 639 1.84 -6.21 -26.57
CA LEU A 639 0.69 -5.57 -25.94
C LEU A 639 -0.43 -6.58 -25.66
N LYS A 640 -0.76 -7.43 -26.64
CA LYS A 640 -1.75 -8.50 -26.47
C LYS A 640 -1.38 -9.41 -25.30
N ALA A 641 -0.15 -9.92 -25.27
CA ALA A 641 0.31 -10.80 -24.20
C ALA A 641 0.24 -10.12 -22.83
N PHE A 642 0.68 -8.85 -22.75
CA PHE A 642 0.62 -8.07 -21.52
C PHE A 642 -0.83 -7.90 -21.04
N MET A 643 -1.76 -7.53 -21.92
CA MET A 643 -3.16 -7.31 -21.55
C MET A 643 -3.85 -8.60 -21.11
N THR A 644 -3.54 -9.74 -21.74
CA THR A 644 -4.00 -11.06 -21.28
C THR A 644 -3.48 -11.36 -19.87
N GLY A 645 -2.17 -11.20 -19.63
CA GLY A 645 -1.56 -11.43 -18.32
C GLY A 645 -2.11 -10.50 -17.22
N ALA A 646 -2.40 -9.25 -17.58
CA ALA A 646 -3.04 -8.29 -16.68
C ALA A 646 -4.48 -8.72 -16.35
N ALA A 647 -5.28 -9.11 -17.35
CA ALA A 647 -6.66 -9.58 -17.17
C ALA A 647 -6.74 -10.81 -16.25
N ASP A 648 -5.89 -11.81 -16.47
CA ASP A 648 -5.81 -13.01 -15.63
C ASP A 648 -5.42 -12.69 -14.18
N THR A 649 -4.59 -11.66 -14.01
CA THR A 649 -4.20 -11.19 -12.69
C THR A 649 -5.33 -10.42 -12.01
N TRP A 650 -6.08 -9.59 -12.75
CA TRP A 650 -7.28 -8.95 -12.21
C TRP A 650 -8.33 -9.97 -11.73
N LYS A 651 -8.52 -11.08 -12.46
CA LYS A 651 -9.40 -12.18 -12.03
C LYS A 651 -8.97 -12.76 -10.68
N ARG A 652 -7.67 -13.10 -10.55
CA ARG A 652 -7.09 -13.66 -9.32
C ARG A 652 -7.15 -12.72 -8.11
N PHE A 653 -6.95 -11.42 -8.32
CA PHE A 653 -6.98 -10.41 -7.26
C PHE A 653 -8.37 -9.76 -7.07
N GLY A 654 -9.40 -10.31 -7.72
CA GLY A 654 -10.81 -9.91 -7.57
C GLY A 654 -11.68 -10.98 -6.91
N GLU A 655 -11.08 -12.03 -6.33
CA GLU A 655 -11.78 -13.18 -5.71
C GLU A 655 -12.81 -12.77 -4.66
N GLU A 656 -12.63 -11.66 -3.94
CA GLU A 656 -13.60 -11.21 -2.93
C GLU A 656 -14.96 -10.79 -3.51
N TYR A 657 -15.06 -10.57 -4.83
CA TYR A 657 -16.27 -10.15 -5.53
C TYR A 657 -17.02 -11.29 -6.23
N HIS A 658 -16.63 -12.54 -5.98
CA HIS A 658 -17.33 -13.71 -6.50
C HIS A 658 -18.82 -13.71 -6.11
N GLU A 659 -19.68 -14.25 -6.98
CA GLU A 659 -21.14 -14.29 -6.79
C GLU A 659 -21.56 -15.13 -5.57
N ASP A 660 -20.74 -16.10 -5.18
CA ASP A 660 -20.88 -16.94 -3.99
C ASP A 660 -20.08 -16.43 -2.78
N GLY A 661 -19.33 -15.33 -2.96
CA GLY A 661 -18.50 -14.71 -1.94
C GLY A 661 -19.29 -14.02 -0.82
N VAL A 662 -18.60 -13.70 0.28
CA VAL A 662 -19.21 -13.04 1.45
C VAL A 662 -19.92 -11.75 1.06
N ILE A 663 -19.32 -10.93 0.19
CA ILE A 663 -19.89 -9.63 -0.25
C ILE A 663 -21.24 -9.80 -0.95
N ALA A 664 -21.39 -10.84 -1.77
CA ALA A 664 -22.61 -11.11 -2.53
C ALA A 664 -23.72 -11.68 -1.65
N ARG A 665 -23.36 -12.48 -0.63
CA ARG A 665 -24.30 -13.12 0.31
C ARG A 665 -24.82 -12.19 1.40
N LEU A 666 -24.22 -11.01 1.61
CA LEU A 666 -24.69 -10.06 2.62
C LEU A 666 -26.09 -9.54 2.31
N SER A 667 -26.94 -9.49 3.35
CA SER A 667 -28.20 -8.75 3.28
C SER A 667 -27.96 -7.25 3.06
N ALA A 668 -28.94 -6.56 2.47
CA ALA A 668 -28.84 -5.13 2.20
C ALA A 668 -28.62 -4.32 3.49
N SER A 669 -29.23 -4.75 4.60
CA SER A 669 -29.08 -4.10 5.91
C SER A 669 -27.69 -4.31 6.52
N ALA A 670 -27.11 -5.51 6.40
CA ALA A 670 -25.74 -5.78 6.84
C ALA A 670 -24.73 -5.01 5.97
N ARG A 671 -24.90 -5.04 4.64
CA ARG A 671 -24.06 -4.31 3.69
C ARG A 671 -24.07 -2.81 3.94
N ALA A 672 -25.23 -2.22 4.26
CA ALA A 672 -25.34 -0.79 4.54
C ALA A 672 -24.49 -0.33 5.74
N LYS A 673 -24.21 -1.20 6.70
CA LYS A 673 -23.41 -0.88 7.90
C LYS A 673 -21.91 -0.90 7.64
N ILE A 674 -21.47 -1.60 6.59
CA ILE A 674 -20.05 -1.84 6.33
C ILE A 674 -19.52 -0.79 5.35
N TYR A 675 -18.37 -0.21 5.68
CA TYR A 675 -17.66 0.68 4.78
C TYR A 675 -16.17 0.42 4.85
N ILE A 676 -15.62 -0.10 3.76
CA ILE A 676 -14.19 -0.35 3.59
C ILE A 676 -13.64 0.65 2.58
N ASN A 677 -12.57 1.35 2.96
CA ASN A 677 -11.88 2.22 2.02
C ASN A 677 -11.28 1.38 0.89
N PRO A 678 -11.45 1.75 -0.40
CA PRO A 678 -10.86 1.01 -1.51
C PRO A 678 -9.32 0.93 -1.47
N THR A 679 -8.67 1.93 -0.87
CA THR A 679 -7.21 2.03 -0.80
C THR A 679 -6.73 2.09 0.64
N ASN A 680 -5.48 1.66 0.84
CA ASN A 680 -4.78 1.74 2.13
C ASN A 680 -4.05 3.07 2.36
N ASP A 681 -4.33 4.09 1.52
CA ASP A 681 -3.61 5.37 1.50
C ASP A 681 -3.59 6.09 2.88
N HIS A 682 -4.59 5.83 3.74
CA HIS A 682 -4.63 6.38 5.10
C HIS A 682 -3.51 5.83 5.98
N ASN A 683 -3.26 4.51 5.91
CA ASN A 683 -2.20 3.86 6.68
C ASN A 683 -0.82 4.20 6.10
N GLU A 684 -0.64 4.04 4.78
CA GLU A 684 0.61 4.42 4.09
C GLU A 684 0.97 5.89 4.34
N GLY A 685 -0.03 6.78 4.29
CA GLY A 685 0.12 8.20 4.58
C GLY A 685 0.50 8.47 6.04
N ALA A 686 -0.01 7.68 7.00
CA ALA A 686 0.38 7.77 8.41
C ALA A 686 1.83 7.33 8.63
N LEU A 687 2.24 6.21 8.02
CA LEU A 687 3.61 5.71 8.07
C LEU A 687 4.59 6.66 7.35
N GLY A 688 4.20 7.24 6.22
CA GLY A 688 4.96 8.27 5.52
C GLY A 688 5.11 9.56 6.35
N ARG A 689 4.07 9.94 7.11
CA ARG A 689 4.17 11.04 8.10
C ARG A 689 5.12 10.70 9.24
N LEU A 690 5.09 9.48 9.77
CA LEU A 690 6.03 9.03 10.79
C LEU A 690 7.48 9.10 10.28
N ARG A 691 7.75 8.53 9.10
CA ARG A 691 9.08 8.56 8.47
C ARG A 691 9.63 9.97 8.34
N ARG A 692 8.82 10.93 7.86
CA ARG A 692 9.23 12.34 7.80
C ARG A 692 9.46 12.95 9.17
N ALA A 693 8.55 12.71 10.12
CA ALA A 693 8.66 13.27 11.47
C ALA A 693 9.91 12.80 12.21
N VAL A 694 10.32 11.53 12.05
CA VAL A 694 11.54 10.98 12.63
C VAL A 694 12.80 11.59 11.99
N ARG A 695 12.77 11.91 10.69
CA ARG A 695 13.87 12.62 10.02
C ARG A 695 14.02 14.06 10.50
N GLU A 696 12.89 14.78 10.59
CA GLU A 696 12.88 16.19 11.03
C GLU A 696 13.18 16.34 12.53
N ALA A 697 12.77 15.37 13.34
CA ALA A 697 12.92 15.39 14.79
C ALA A 697 13.28 13.99 15.33
N ALA A 698 14.55 13.62 15.26
CA ALA A 698 15.05 12.29 15.66
C ALA A 698 14.77 11.92 17.13
N ARG A 699 14.54 12.92 18.01
CA ARG A 699 14.19 12.71 19.42
C ARG A 699 12.67 12.60 19.67
N LEU A 700 11.84 12.71 18.64
CA LEU A 700 10.40 12.58 18.77
C LEU A 700 10.03 11.14 19.17
N SER A 701 9.38 10.97 20.32
CA SER A 701 8.88 9.64 20.70
C SER A 701 7.66 9.25 19.86
N LEU A 702 7.47 7.94 19.66
CA LEU A 702 6.32 7.41 18.93
C LEU A 702 5.00 7.82 19.59
N SER A 703 4.93 7.82 20.93
CA SER A 703 3.75 8.28 21.67
C SER A 703 3.43 9.75 21.34
N ALA A 704 4.43 10.62 21.37
CA ALA A 704 4.24 12.04 21.03
C ALA A 704 3.81 12.23 19.56
N HIS A 705 4.32 11.41 18.64
CA HIS A 705 3.87 11.40 17.25
C HIS A 705 2.40 10.97 17.14
N ASN A 706 2.02 9.85 17.76
CA ASN A 706 0.66 9.34 17.72
C ASN A 706 -0.34 10.34 18.29
N VAL A 707 -0.02 10.98 19.42
CA VAL A 707 -0.84 12.02 20.02
C VAL A 707 -1.10 13.18 19.05
N LYS A 708 -0.06 13.68 18.36
CA LYS A 708 -0.20 14.74 17.34
C LYS A 708 -1.07 14.29 16.17
N SER A 709 -0.80 13.08 15.66
CA SER A 709 -1.54 12.50 14.53
C SER A 709 -3.02 12.29 14.88
N LYS A 710 -3.31 11.65 16.02
CA LYS A 710 -4.67 11.46 16.56
C LYS A 710 -5.41 12.79 16.70
N TYR A 711 -4.83 13.75 17.40
CA TYR A 711 -5.49 15.03 17.64
C TYR A 711 -5.86 15.76 16.34
N SER A 712 -4.99 15.69 15.33
CA SER A 712 -5.22 16.36 14.05
C SER A 712 -6.16 15.59 13.12
N ILE A 713 -6.08 14.26 13.07
CA ILE A 713 -6.85 13.42 12.12
C ILE A 713 -8.23 13.08 12.68
N ASN A 714 -8.38 12.94 14.00
CA ASN A 714 -9.63 12.55 14.64
C ASN A 714 -10.52 13.73 15.05
N ASP A 715 -10.16 14.96 14.64
CA ASP A 715 -10.89 16.19 15.01
C ASP A 715 -11.11 16.35 16.52
N THR A 716 -10.18 15.84 17.34
CA THR A 716 -10.32 15.76 18.81
C THR A 716 -10.53 17.11 19.47
N ARG A 717 -10.17 18.20 18.79
CA ARG A 717 -10.50 19.55 19.23
C ARG A 717 -12.00 19.74 19.41
N ASP A 718 -12.81 19.30 18.46
CA ASP A 718 -14.24 19.56 18.47
C ASP A 718 -14.91 18.76 19.59
N PHE A 719 -14.44 17.53 19.84
CA PHE A 719 -14.79 16.76 21.03
C PHE A 719 -14.41 17.49 22.33
N LEU A 720 -13.17 17.97 22.45
CA LEU A 720 -12.72 18.72 23.63
C LEU A 720 -13.44 20.06 23.85
N CYS A 721 -14.13 20.58 22.84
CA CYS A 721 -14.97 21.77 22.92
C CYS A 721 -16.45 21.44 23.13
N SER A 722 -16.83 20.17 23.13
CA SER A 722 -18.23 19.77 23.25
C SER A 722 -18.75 20.02 24.67
N PRO A 723 -20.07 20.20 24.84
CA PRO A 723 -20.69 20.32 26.16
C PRO A 723 -20.47 19.10 27.08
N GLU A 724 -20.12 17.95 26.51
CA GLU A 724 -19.94 16.69 27.25
C GLU A 724 -18.61 16.67 28.03
N VAL A 725 -17.65 17.53 27.65
CA VAL A 725 -16.35 17.65 28.31
C VAL A 725 -16.46 18.60 29.51
N THR A 726 -17.00 18.06 30.60
CA THR A 726 -17.20 18.76 31.88
C THR A 726 -15.89 19.02 32.62
N ASP A 727 -15.92 19.86 33.66
CA ASP A 727 -14.75 20.12 34.50
C ASP A 727 -14.31 18.90 35.32
N ALA A 728 -15.24 18.00 35.67
CA ALA A 728 -14.92 16.72 36.28
C ALA A 728 -14.13 15.83 35.30
N PHE A 729 -14.58 15.74 34.04
CA PHE A 729 -13.88 15.02 33.00
C PHE A 729 -12.47 15.59 32.74
N ARG A 730 -12.34 16.93 32.66
CA ARG A 730 -11.03 17.58 32.51
C ARG A 730 -10.10 17.32 33.71
N ARG A 731 -10.64 17.25 34.93
CA ARG A 731 -9.86 16.87 36.12
C ARG A 731 -9.34 15.44 36.03
N TRP A 732 -10.21 14.51 35.64
CA TRP A 732 -9.83 13.11 35.44
C TRP A 732 -8.76 12.97 34.34
N LEU A 733 -8.94 13.62 33.18
CA LEU A 733 -7.95 13.61 32.09
C LEU A 733 -6.55 14.03 32.59
N ARG A 734 -6.47 15.08 33.41
CA ARG A 734 -5.21 15.53 34.00
C ARG A 734 -4.57 14.50 34.91
N GLY A 735 -5.38 13.80 35.71
CA GLY A 735 -4.90 12.73 36.60
C GLY A 735 -4.35 11.55 35.80
N GLU A 736 -5.11 11.10 34.81
CA GLU A 736 -4.74 9.95 33.97
C GLU A 736 -3.50 10.26 33.11
N ALA A 737 -3.41 11.45 32.51
CA ALA A 737 -2.23 11.88 31.76
C ALA A 737 -0.95 11.87 32.61
N ARG A 738 -1.03 12.32 33.87
CA ARG A 738 0.10 12.26 34.80
C ARG A 738 0.50 10.81 35.07
N ARG A 739 -0.48 9.95 35.38
CA ARG A 739 -0.24 8.53 35.66
C ARG A 739 0.45 7.81 34.49
N ARG A 740 0.01 8.05 33.24
CA ARG A 740 0.61 7.43 32.04
C ARG A 740 2.03 7.89 31.75
N ILE A 741 2.30 9.18 31.93
CA ILE A 741 3.65 9.72 31.75
C ILE A 741 4.59 9.16 32.82
N ASP A 742 4.15 9.18 34.08
CA ASP A 742 4.96 8.74 35.21
C ASP A 742 5.16 7.19 35.19
N SER A 743 4.35 6.42 34.46
CA SER A 743 4.53 4.96 34.29
C SER A 743 5.66 4.56 33.34
N GLY A 744 6.29 5.50 32.62
CA GLY A 744 7.44 5.20 31.75
C GLY A 744 7.13 4.27 30.57
N ARG A 745 5.91 4.28 30.04
CA ARG A 745 5.42 3.33 29.01
C ARG A 745 6.35 3.22 27.79
N ASP A 746 6.84 4.34 27.28
CA ASP A 746 7.78 4.37 26.13
C ASP A 746 9.10 3.66 26.43
N ARG A 747 9.60 3.74 27.67
CA ARG A 747 10.79 3.00 28.10
C ARG A 747 10.50 1.50 28.15
N LYS A 748 9.35 1.11 28.71
CA LYS A 748 8.93 -0.30 28.78
C LYS A 748 8.84 -0.93 27.39
N ARG A 749 8.20 -0.23 26.44
CA ARG A 749 8.09 -0.68 25.05
C ARG A 749 9.45 -0.91 24.39
N ARG A 750 10.42 -0.02 24.60
CA ARG A 750 11.78 -0.19 24.05
C ARG A 750 12.50 -1.40 24.65
N LEU A 751 12.26 -1.71 25.93
CA LEU A 751 12.82 -2.90 26.57
C LEU A 751 12.18 -4.18 26.02
N GLU A 752 10.87 -4.18 25.77
CA GLU A 752 10.16 -5.31 25.16
C GLU A 752 10.69 -5.63 23.76
N LEU A 753 10.96 -4.61 22.91
CA LEU A 753 11.57 -4.81 21.60
C LEU A 753 12.98 -5.42 21.70
N MET A 754 13.81 -4.89 22.60
CA MET A 754 15.18 -5.37 22.81
C MET A 754 15.21 -6.81 23.33
N GLU A 755 14.26 -7.17 24.20
CA GLU A 755 14.18 -8.54 24.73
C GLU A 755 13.80 -9.54 23.64
N HIS A 756 12.86 -9.17 22.75
CA HIS A 756 12.55 -10.00 21.59
C HIS A 756 13.75 -10.13 20.65
N GLU A 757 14.47 -9.03 20.39
CA GLU A 757 15.67 -9.06 19.54
C GLU A 757 16.74 -10.01 20.09
N LYS A 758 16.96 -10.04 21.41
CA LYS A 758 17.89 -11.01 22.03
C LYS A 758 17.46 -12.46 21.79
N VAL A 759 16.17 -12.75 21.88
CA VAL A 759 15.64 -14.10 21.62
C VAL A 759 15.91 -14.50 20.17
N VAL A 760 15.58 -13.62 19.22
CA VAL A 760 15.82 -13.86 17.78
C VAL A 760 17.31 -14.06 17.48
N VAL A 761 18.19 -13.25 18.08
CA VAL A 761 19.64 -13.40 17.92
C VAL A 761 20.12 -14.75 18.46
N ALA A 762 19.64 -15.17 19.63
CA ALA A 762 19.99 -16.45 20.22
C ALA A 762 19.54 -17.63 19.33
N GLU A 763 18.31 -17.58 18.80
CA GLU A 763 17.79 -18.59 17.87
C GLU A 763 18.61 -18.65 16.58
N LYS A 764 18.98 -17.50 16.00
CA LYS A 764 19.83 -17.44 14.80
C LYS A 764 21.22 -18.01 15.08
N GLN A 765 21.82 -17.68 16.21
CA GLN A 765 23.11 -18.24 16.63
C GLN A 765 23.04 -19.76 16.82
N GLU A 766 21.97 -20.28 17.44
CA GLU A 766 21.75 -21.72 17.58
C GLU A 766 21.57 -22.40 16.22
N ALA A 767 20.80 -21.80 15.31
CA ALA A 767 20.59 -22.32 13.96
C ALA A 767 21.89 -22.32 13.14
N GLU A 768 22.70 -21.26 13.23
CA GLU A 768 24.01 -21.17 12.59
C GLU A 768 24.99 -22.21 13.17
N THR A 769 25.00 -22.38 14.49
CA THR A 769 25.80 -23.41 15.17
C THR A 769 25.41 -24.81 14.68
N LYS A 770 24.10 -25.11 14.63
CA LYS A 770 23.59 -26.38 14.08
C LYS A 770 23.98 -26.56 12.61
N ARG A 771 23.94 -25.50 11.80
CA ARG A 771 24.38 -25.53 10.39
C ARG A 771 25.88 -25.82 10.27
N LYS A 772 26.71 -25.17 11.09
CA LYS A 772 28.17 -25.37 11.14
C LYS A 772 28.54 -26.78 11.61
N VAL A 773 27.92 -27.27 12.69
CA VAL A 773 28.10 -28.65 13.17
C VAL A 773 27.73 -29.65 12.10
N ARG A 774 26.56 -29.50 11.47
CA ARG A 774 26.12 -30.40 10.38
C ARG A 774 27.05 -30.34 9.17
N ALA A 775 27.56 -29.17 8.82
CA ALA A 775 28.53 -29.01 7.74
C ALA A 775 29.87 -29.71 8.08
N ALA A 776 30.34 -29.57 9.32
CA ALA A 776 31.55 -30.22 9.82
C ALA A 776 31.40 -31.75 9.89
N GLU A 777 30.25 -32.25 10.35
CA GLU A 777 29.92 -33.69 10.35
C GLU A 777 29.93 -34.26 8.92
N ILE A 778 29.31 -33.56 7.96
CA ILE A 778 29.31 -33.95 6.55
C ILE A 778 30.74 -33.95 5.99
N LEU A 779 31.54 -32.94 6.33
CA LEU A 779 32.94 -32.86 5.88
C LEU A 779 33.78 -34.01 6.45
N ALA A 780 33.63 -34.32 7.74
CA ALA A 780 34.32 -35.42 8.40
C ALA A 780 33.89 -36.80 7.84
N GLU A 781 32.61 -36.98 7.53
CA GLU A 781 32.09 -38.18 6.86
C GLU A 781 32.68 -38.33 5.45
N LEU A 782 32.87 -37.24 4.72
CA LEU A 782 33.49 -37.27 3.39
C LEU A 782 35.01 -37.52 3.48
N GLN A 783 35.72 -36.92 4.44
CA GLN A 783 37.16 -37.16 4.63
C GLN A 783 37.48 -38.60 5.03
N SER A 784 36.60 -39.26 5.78
CA SER A 784 36.77 -40.67 6.19
C SER A 784 36.27 -41.69 5.16
N LEU A 785 35.62 -41.24 4.08
CA LEU A 785 35.14 -42.11 3.01
C LEU A 785 36.32 -42.63 2.19
N LYS A 786 36.42 -43.95 2.00
CA LYS A 786 37.32 -44.53 1.00
C LYS A 786 36.75 -44.28 -0.40
N PRO A 787 37.36 -43.43 -1.24
CA PRO A 787 36.78 -43.07 -2.52
C PRO A 787 36.88 -44.21 -3.53
N LEU A 788 35.83 -44.41 -4.31
CA LEU A 788 35.84 -45.26 -5.49
C LEU A 788 36.46 -44.47 -6.64
N LEU A 789 37.56 -44.98 -7.19
CA LEU A 789 38.36 -44.30 -8.22
C LEU A 789 38.46 -45.10 -9.53
N ASP A 790 38.01 -46.35 -9.55
CA ASP A 790 38.07 -47.21 -10.75
C ASP A 790 36.69 -47.26 -11.43
N ALA A 791 36.59 -46.60 -12.58
CA ALA A 791 35.35 -46.54 -13.36
C ALA A 791 34.94 -47.91 -13.92
N ASP A 792 35.89 -48.76 -14.30
CA ASP A 792 35.65 -50.07 -14.89
C ASP A 792 35.18 -51.06 -13.81
N GLU A 793 35.75 -50.99 -12.62
CA GLU A 793 35.31 -51.76 -11.46
C GLU A 793 33.89 -51.38 -11.03
N ILE A 794 33.58 -50.08 -11.00
CA ILE A 794 32.23 -49.58 -10.70
C ILE A 794 31.27 -50.09 -11.78
N ALA A 795 31.59 -49.97 -13.06
CA ALA A 795 30.74 -50.46 -14.16
C ALA A 795 30.48 -51.97 -14.06
N ALA A 796 31.49 -52.78 -13.74
CA ALA A 796 31.38 -54.24 -13.64
C ALA A 796 30.65 -54.71 -12.38
N ASN A 797 30.80 -54.01 -11.24
CA ASN A 797 30.32 -54.46 -9.93
C ASN A 797 29.29 -53.54 -9.25
N HIS A 798 28.76 -52.51 -9.92
CA HIS A 798 27.82 -51.54 -9.34
C HIS A 798 26.59 -52.17 -8.66
N LYS A 799 26.18 -53.39 -9.02
CA LYS A 799 25.08 -54.12 -8.38
C LYS A 799 25.40 -54.56 -6.94
N LYS A 800 26.67 -54.67 -6.58
CA LYS A 800 27.15 -55.02 -5.22
C LYS A 800 27.40 -53.81 -4.33
N ILE A 801 27.50 -52.60 -4.91
CA ILE A 801 27.69 -51.34 -4.18
C ILE A 801 26.33 -50.83 -3.70
N THR A 802 26.21 -50.33 -2.47
CA THR A 802 24.90 -49.83 -2.00
C THR A 802 24.56 -48.48 -2.64
N VAL A 803 23.28 -48.15 -2.81
CA VAL A 803 22.86 -46.83 -3.35
C VAL A 803 23.38 -45.70 -2.45
N THR A 804 23.40 -45.92 -1.14
CA THR A 804 23.96 -44.99 -0.16
C THR A 804 25.44 -44.71 -0.42
N GLU A 805 26.23 -45.75 -0.65
CA GLU A 805 27.66 -45.66 -0.93
C GLU A 805 27.96 -45.01 -2.29
N ILE A 806 27.14 -45.26 -3.31
CA ILE A 806 27.20 -44.56 -4.60
C ILE A 806 26.99 -43.06 -4.38
N VAL A 807 25.95 -42.66 -3.65
CA VAL A 807 25.64 -41.25 -3.37
C VAL A 807 26.73 -40.58 -2.52
N LYS A 808 27.29 -41.28 -1.52
CA LYS A 808 28.43 -40.77 -0.73
C LYS A 808 29.65 -40.50 -1.62
N ASN A 809 29.99 -41.43 -2.50
CA ASN A 809 31.11 -41.26 -3.44
C ASN A 809 30.87 -40.13 -4.44
N ILE A 810 29.64 -39.96 -4.95
CA ILE A 810 29.32 -38.80 -5.80
C ILE A 810 29.52 -37.48 -5.04
N ASN A 811 29.09 -37.42 -3.77
CA ASN A 811 29.27 -36.22 -2.95
C ASN A 811 30.75 -35.95 -2.64
N TRP A 812 31.57 -36.98 -2.47
CA TRP A 812 33.01 -36.88 -2.33
C TRP A 812 33.66 -36.27 -3.57
N HIS A 813 33.37 -36.83 -4.76
CA HIS A 813 33.87 -36.30 -6.03
C HIS A 813 33.40 -34.86 -6.31
N ARG A 814 32.22 -34.47 -5.80
CA ARG A 814 31.70 -33.10 -5.92
C ARG A 814 32.57 -32.05 -5.22
N GLN A 815 33.41 -32.43 -4.25
CA GLN A 815 34.30 -31.48 -3.55
C GLN A 815 35.43 -30.95 -4.44
N PHE A 816 35.74 -31.63 -5.54
CA PHE A 816 36.90 -31.32 -6.40
C PHE A 816 36.53 -30.66 -7.72
N VAL A 817 35.25 -30.34 -7.92
CA VAL A 817 34.73 -29.77 -9.17
C VAL A 817 33.90 -28.52 -8.88
N GLU A 818 33.82 -27.62 -9.84
CA GLU A 818 33.01 -26.41 -9.73
C GLU A 818 31.53 -26.73 -9.50
N VAL A 819 30.85 -25.89 -8.72
CA VAL A 819 29.43 -26.02 -8.39
C VAL A 819 28.60 -26.12 -9.67
N GLY A 820 27.75 -27.15 -9.77
CA GLY A 820 26.90 -27.41 -10.94
C GLY A 820 27.48 -28.45 -11.92
N THR A 821 28.78 -28.77 -11.83
CA THR A 821 29.42 -29.78 -12.69
C THR A 821 28.87 -31.20 -12.49
N ILE A 822 28.59 -31.55 -11.23
CA ILE A 822 27.91 -32.79 -10.85
C ILE A 822 26.52 -32.39 -10.34
N PRO A 823 25.43 -33.04 -10.80
CA PRO A 823 24.06 -32.67 -10.41
C PRO A 823 23.90 -32.54 -8.89
N GLN A 824 23.08 -31.59 -8.45
CA GLN A 824 22.83 -31.32 -7.04
C GLN A 824 22.23 -32.53 -6.32
N LYS A 825 22.45 -32.62 -5.00
CA LYS A 825 21.99 -33.75 -4.16
C LYS A 825 20.48 -34.02 -4.31
N THR A 826 19.67 -32.97 -4.49
CA THR A 826 18.21 -33.04 -4.69
C THR A 826 17.81 -33.66 -6.02
N VAL A 827 18.64 -33.52 -7.05
CA VAL A 827 18.45 -34.14 -8.37
C VAL A 827 18.90 -35.59 -8.30
N ILE A 828 20.08 -35.84 -7.72
CA ILE A 828 20.63 -37.19 -7.55
C ILE A 828 19.72 -38.07 -6.69
N SER A 829 19.09 -37.54 -5.63
CA SER A 829 18.20 -38.36 -4.79
C SER A 829 17.00 -38.93 -5.56
N LYS A 830 16.49 -38.20 -6.56
CA LYS A 830 15.34 -38.57 -7.40
C LYS A 830 15.70 -39.49 -8.58
N MET A 831 16.98 -39.64 -8.91
CA MET A 831 17.45 -40.47 -10.03
C MET A 831 17.30 -41.97 -9.76
N GLY A 832 17.13 -42.74 -10.85
CA GLY A 832 17.22 -44.19 -10.81
C GLY A 832 18.63 -44.66 -10.41
N ARG A 833 18.76 -45.94 -10.04
CA ARG A 833 20.06 -46.51 -9.64
C ARG A 833 21.09 -46.44 -10.78
N GLU A 834 20.69 -46.82 -11.99
CA GLU A 834 21.57 -46.83 -13.16
C GLU A 834 22.06 -45.43 -13.54
N ASP A 835 21.19 -44.43 -13.41
CA ASP A 835 21.54 -43.02 -13.62
C ASP A 835 22.55 -42.53 -12.57
N LYS A 836 22.38 -42.93 -11.30
CA LYS A 836 23.34 -42.60 -10.22
C LYS A 836 24.71 -43.22 -10.48
N VAL A 837 24.75 -44.47 -10.95
CA VAL A 837 26.01 -45.15 -11.32
C VAL A 837 26.68 -44.43 -12.48
N THR A 838 25.92 -44.03 -13.50
CA THR A 838 26.42 -43.26 -14.65
C THR A 838 27.04 -41.92 -14.20
N GLN A 839 26.37 -41.21 -13.28
CA GLN A 839 26.89 -39.97 -12.71
C GLN A 839 28.16 -40.19 -11.88
N LEU A 840 28.23 -41.26 -11.09
CA LEU A 840 29.44 -41.62 -10.35
C LEU A 840 30.61 -41.94 -11.29
N ILE A 841 30.39 -42.78 -12.32
CA ILE A 841 31.42 -43.11 -13.32
C ILE A 841 31.93 -41.85 -14.02
N THR A 842 31.01 -40.95 -14.40
CA THR A 842 31.37 -39.66 -15.02
C THR A 842 32.22 -38.80 -14.08
N ALA A 843 31.84 -38.72 -12.80
CA ALA A 843 32.59 -38.00 -11.79
C ALA A 843 34.00 -38.59 -11.58
N VAL A 844 34.12 -39.91 -11.54
CA VAL A 844 35.39 -40.65 -11.41
C VAL A 844 36.32 -40.41 -12.59
N HIS A 845 35.82 -40.55 -13.83
CA HIS A 845 36.62 -40.27 -15.02
C HIS A 845 37.17 -38.85 -15.01
N ARG A 846 36.34 -37.89 -14.60
CA ARG A 846 36.73 -36.49 -14.51
C ARG A 846 37.79 -36.25 -13.44
N TYR A 847 37.57 -36.78 -12.24
CA TYR A 847 38.55 -36.72 -11.16
C TYR A 847 39.90 -37.28 -11.60
N ASN A 848 39.92 -38.47 -12.22
CA ASN A 848 41.14 -39.12 -12.68
C ASN A 848 41.83 -38.36 -13.82
N ARG A 849 41.08 -37.70 -14.71
CA ARG A 849 41.64 -36.97 -15.85
C ARG A 849 42.17 -35.58 -15.48
N GLU A 850 41.44 -34.85 -14.64
CA GLU A 850 41.63 -33.41 -14.44
C GLU A 850 42.23 -33.07 -13.07
N ILE A 851 41.85 -33.82 -12.03
CA ILE A 851 42.15 -33.48 -10.63
C ILE A 851 43.33 -34.30 -10.10
N PHE A 852 43.28 -35.62 -10.27
CA PHE A 852 44.30 -36.54 -9.77
C PHE A 852 45.73 -36.22 -10.27
N PRO A 853 45.96 -35.88 -11.56
CA PRO A 853 47.29 -35.52 -12.04
C PRO A 853 47.80 -34.20 -11.43
N ARG A 854 46.91 -33.23 -11.19
CA ARG A 854 47.25 -31.96 -10.55
C ARG A 854 47.64 -32.17 -9.09
N LEU A 855 46.92 -33.03 -8.37
CA LEU A 855 47.25 -33.40 -6.99
C LEU A 855 48.60 -34.13 -6.91
N GLN A 856 48.89 -35.02 -7.86
CA GLN A 856 50.20 -35.68 -7.94
C GLN A 856 51.34 -34.68 -8.19
N MET A 857 51.15 -33.70 -9.08
CA MET A 857 52.14 -32.65 -9.31
C MET A 857 52.37 -31.77 -8.07
N LEU A 858 51.31 -31.40 -7.35
CA LEU A 858 51.40 -30.63 -6.11
C LEU A 858 52.11 -31.40 -5.00
N ALA A 859 51.81 -32.70 -4.84
CA ALA A 859 52.49 -33.57 -3.89
C ALA A 859 53.98 -33.75 -4.23
N LEU A 860 54.32 -33.86 -5.52
CA LEU A 860 55.71 -33.94 -5.98
C LEU A 860 56.47 -32.62 -5.77
N ALA A 861 55.80 -31.47 -5.96
CA ALA A 861 56.33 -30.15 -5.66
C ALA A 861 56.57 -29.94 -4.15
N ALA A 862 55.66 -30.41 -3.29
CA ALA A 862 55.83 -30.37 -1.84
C ALA A 862 56.98 -31.28 -1.35
N MET A 863 57.13 -32.47 -1.94
CA MET A 863 58.24 -33.38 -1.62
C MET A 863 59.61 -32.86 -2.09
N THR A 864 59.67 -32.12 -3.19
CA THR A 864 60.90 -31.49 -3.69
C THR A 864 61.29 -30.21 -2.92
N ALA A 865 60.34 -29.60 -2.20
CA ALA A 865 60.59 -28.43 -1.35
C ALA A 865 61.11 -28.77 0.07
N GLY A 866 61.25 -30.05 0.43
CA GLY A 866 61.91 -30.47 1.68
C GLY A 866 61.16 -30.11 2.98
N VAL A 867 59.82 -30.14 2.97
CA VAL A 867 59.00 -29.93 4.18
C VAL A 867 58.90 -31.25 4.96
N SER A 868 59.44 -31.28 6.18
CA SER A 868 59.35 -32.44 7.09
C SER A 868 57.92 -32.68 7.56
N GLY A 869 57.54 -33.96 7.64
CA GLY A 869 56.16 -34.48 7.72
C GLY A 869 55.34 -34.26 8.99
N GLU A 870 55.41 -33.09 9.63
CA GLU A 870 54.45 -32.69 10.69
C GLU A 870 53.49 -31.56 10.27
N GLU A 871 53.74 -30.85 9.15
CA GLU A 871 52.86 -29.76 8.67
C GLU A 871 51.95 -30.15 7.48
N ALA A 872 51.98 -31.41 7.01
CA ALA A 872 51.15 -31.86 5.88
C ALA A 872 49.68 -32.17 6.27
N GLY A 873 49.30 -31.94 7.53
CA GLY A 873 47.96 -32.23 8.07
C GLY A 873 46.94 -31.10 7.91
N GLU A 874 47.34 -29.90 7.50
CA GLU A 874 46.43 -28.75 7.40
C GLU A 874 46.41 -28.17 5.98
N GLY A 875 45.24 -28.28 5.33
CA GLY A 875 44.80 -27.35 4.28
C GLY A 875 45.28 -27.63 2.85
N ILE A 876 44.53 -28.46 2.11
CA ILE A 876 44.39 -28.22 0.67
C ILE A 876 43.58 -26.92 0.53
N PRO A 877 44.05 -25.90 -0.21
CA PRO A 877 43.39 -24.61 -0.27
C PRO A 877 42.03 -24.76 -0.98
N ILE A 878 40.97 -24.67 -0.18
CA ILE A 878 39.64 -24.33 -0.67
C ILE A 878 39.75 -22.90 -1.20
N VAL A 879 39.14 -22.65 -2.36
CA VAL A 879 39.10 -21.32 -3.00
C VAL A 879 38.41 -20.34 -2.05
N GLU A 880 39.20 -19.61 -1.26
CA GLU A 880 38.73 -18.48 -0.46
C GLU A 880 38.72 -17.23 -1.36
N SER A 881 37.51 -16.79 -1.72
CA SER A 881 37.28 -15.52 -2.39
C SER A 881 37.48 -14.38 -1.40
N TRP A 882 38.59 -13.66 -1.55
CA TRP A 882 38.71 -12.28 -1.11
C TRP A 882 37.85 -11.43 -2.03
N ASP A 883 36.80 -10.79 -1.50
CA ASP A 883 36.23 -9.50 -1.97
C ASP A 883 34.95 -9.15 -1.18
N ALA A 884 35.06 -9.08 0.15
CA ALA A 884 33.94 -8.83 1.08
C ALA A 884 33.53 -7.35 1.22
N GLU A 885 34.05 -6.43 0.40
CA GLU A 885 33.77 -4.99 0.52
C GLU A 885 32.93 -4.38 -0.62
N GLU A 886 32.72 -5.08 -1.74
CA GLU A 886 31.78 -4.64 -2.81
C GLU A 886 30.39 -5.33 -2.68
N GLU A 887 30.31 -6.49 -2.02
CA GLU A 887 29.08 -7.31 -1.84
C GLU A 887 28.08 -6.69 -0.83
N ALA A 888 28.58 -5.90 0.13
CA ALA A 888 27.76 -5.21 1.13
C ALA A 888 26.83 -4.11 0.56
N LEU A 889 27.00 -3.73 -0.72
CA LEU A 889 26.13 -2.75 -1.39
C LEU A 889 24.96 -3.39 -2.18
N GLU A 890 25.01 -4.71 -2.46
CA GLU A 890 23.95 -5.42 -3.19
C GLU A 890 23.07 -6.31 -2.29
N GLU A 891 23.57 -6.81 -1.15
CA GLU A 891 22.71 -7.55 -0.18
C GLU A 891 21.56 -6.68 0.35
N ASP A 892 21.78 -5.38 0.53
CA ASP A 892 20.77 -4.42 1.00
C ASP A 892 19.70 -4.05 -0.07
N MET A 893 19.76 -4.66 -1.27
CA MET A 893 18.87 -4.41 -2.41
C MET A 893 18.06 -5.63 -2.84
N LEU A 894 18.40 -6.83 -2.38
CA LEU A 894 17.75 -8.10 -2.78
C LEU A 894 16.72 -8.62 -1.77
N ASP A 895 16.73 -8.14 -0.53
CA ASP A 895 15.79 -8.59 0.53
C ASP A 895 14.33 -8.10 0.35
N ASP A 896 14.04 -7.27 -0.65
CA ASP A 896 12.68 -6.79 -0.97
C ASP A 896 12.09 -7.43 -2.25
N TYR A 897 12.73 -8.46 -2.83
CA TYR A 897 12.36 -9.05 -4.13
C TYR A 897 11.95 -10.54 -4.15
N GLU A 898 11.63 -11.15 -3.00
CA GLU A 898 10.87 -12.42 -2.95
C GLU A 898 9.44 -12.27 -2.41
#